data_AF-A0A416CIA9-F1
#
_entry.id   AF-A0A416CIA9-F1
#
_cell.length_a   1.000
_cell.length_b   1.000
_cell.length_c   1.000
_cell.angle_alpha   90.00
_cell.angle_beta   90.00
_cell.angle_gamma   90.00
#
_symmetry.space_group_name_H-M   'P 1'
#
loop_
_entity.id
_entity.type
_entity.pdbx_description
1 polymer ?
#
loop_
_entity_poly.entity_id
_entity_poly.type
_entity_poly.pdbx_seq_one_letter_code
_entity_poly.pdbx_strand_id
1 'polypeptide(L)'
;MKVVKKKTIRKKLIKAIICTVITAGSMCNAFATVPICAASAIGEFANVVVLVRFKGDMQGDNGTGFNKPYNSTIANAPRTYWESLIRKFNGVNDKFGAGSFKEYLRDISGGQHMVESVFPQTDGDGLICYLTMERTVDEYKSAVGEIQMIKEIAGQLNAKYPNLDGRTIDRDNDGIADNLMIIAQVQSNGHFVAHSANAGNDTKIAGKGIGPYNLIETTFSDTSGYYGFNIHTAAHEYIHTFGVPDYYRQNYISETRDTPVGLWDPMGVPGGRPMPLAVTREAIGWTTVDEIQPQNGVYTLYEASAAYADKTKKQAVKVKPPFSPTEYFVIEYRKKGERYKFDTLDQTAPADGIIVYRVNPVYKDEGNLRGNDYIYVYRPNDTSITASAGEIGKAQIGLPVYSAARQEIGSLDLNQTITDNAVCYSDGRNSGIHIKVTEQNVNSVKFSIEFPDYTNMDLWKSLANADGGNALSGIKASEVKTAADGNNLYVLAQDIRSSSVLRYDGDNWTNLGKCAETGGSGALTVFNREPYVLFADYNGKCELKKYSGGKWNTVSVLNFGANKYSNAPALGAAGGKLYALIDDCGKNPQLYALNSGTLEKSGSALNVKLVASPEIFDKSGCPAVIYGDFFGKKTEAKILELDGWKSIVTESGSANANDAAAADGEVYLFSTYNEQSPKLNILTNDGMNLAYDLSAVPANSSYGSIAVGTECIYISVLQDGAVVTYSAPKDEPQNLTRLGDVTCRPAWNGSMQLINNMVYSAVVSSTDMPIDVKYHEALDDTLRLAKAKAIAESIVEGYRATNSSGKAELEYKIKAGLSESGYTNVTAEVNEFTVTPATASAEGSATGTITLVCGRKSDIVRINKTIAKLTETKILFLSDKEVRVSLNDTGEKYVIFAEYEGEKLKRTAIVPVTFNEPGEKTILLPSGWTKTTANALRAFFWNSLEDIRPLCGNAAR
;
A
#
# COMPACT_ATOMS: atom_id res chain seq x y z
N MET A 1 0.70 -18.24 -38.39
CA MET A 1 -0.03 -17.16 -39.11
C MET A 1 -1.49 -17.14 -38.68
N LYS A 2 -1.86 -16.19 -37.83
CA LYS A 2 -3.17 -15.50 -37.82
C LYS A 2 -3.02 -14.33 -36.84
N VAL A 3 -2.77 -13.17 -37.43
CA VAL A 3 -2.58 -11.89 -36.76
C VAL A 3 -3.93 -11.44 -36.20
N VAL A 4 -4.07 -11.38 -34.88
CA VAL A 4 -5.19 -10.71 -34.22
C VAL A 4 -4.68 -9.41 -33.63
N LYS A 5 -5.20 -8.31 -34.18
CA LYS A 5 -4.79 -6.92 -33.93
C LYS A 5 -5.00 -6.52 -32.47
N LYS A 6 -3.92 -6.10 -31.80
CA LYS A 6 -3.94 -5.26 -30.60
C LYS A 6 -4.66 -3.94 -30.92
N LYS A 7 -5.91 -3.79 -30.51
CA LYS A 7 -6.60 -2.50 -30.46
C LYS A 7 -7.40 -2.39 -29.16
N THR A 8 -7.13 -1.30 -28.44
CA THR A 8 -7.94 -0.66 -27.39
C THR A 8 -7.61 -1.00 -25.92
N ILE A 9 -6.38 -0.70 -25.50
CA ILE A 9 -6.06 -0.32 -24.10
C ILE A 9 -5.64 1.16 -24.13
N ARG A 10 -6.58 2.06 -24.47
CA ARG A 10 -6.31 3.50 -24.61
C ARG A 10 -7.39 4.39 -23.98
N LYS A 11 -8.22 3.85 -23.08
CA LYS A 11 -9.38 4.57 -22.48
C LYS A 11 -9.36 4.71 -20.95
N LYS A 12 -8.29 4.29 -20.25
CA LYS A 12 -8.19 4.44 -18.78
C LYS A 12 -7.22 5.54 -18.29
N LEU A 13 -6.48 6.21 -19.18
CA LEU A 13 -5.47 7.21 -18.80
C LEU A 13 -5.93 8.68 -18.89
N ILE A 14 -7.16 8.96 -19.34
CA ILE A 14 -7.65 10.35 -19.58
C ILE A 14 -8.52 10.89 -18.41
N LYS A 15 -8.74 10.10 -17.35
CA LYS A 15 -9.64 10.48 -16.24
C LYS A 15 -8.97 11.18 -15.04
N ALA A 16 -7.67 11.44 -15.08
CA ALA A 16 -6.94 12.01 -13.93
C ALA A 16 -6.71 13.54 -13.99
N ILE A 17 -7.20 14.26 -15.01
CA ILE A 17 -6.90 15.72 -15.19
C ILE A 17 -8.18 16.54 -15.43
N ILE A 18 -9.27 16.19 -14.74
CA ILE A 18 -10.47 17.02 -14.67
C ILE A 18 -11.00 17.01 -13.22
N CYS A 19 -10.27 17.63 -12.31
CA CYS A 19 -10.87 18.51 -11.31
C CYS A 19 -10.60 19.90 -11.89
N THR A 20 -11.56 20.66 -12.41
CA THR A 20 -12.65 21.29 -11.66
C THR A 20 -13.62 21.88 -12.70
N VAL A 21 -14.83 21.32 -12.92
CA VAL A 21 -16.03 22.02 -13.44
C VAL A 21 -17.28 21.11 -13.25
N ILE A 22 -18.14 21.51 -12.30
CA ILE A 22 -19.61 21.40 -12.27
C ILE A 22 -20.25 20.00 -12.44
N THR A 23 -20.58 19.45 -11.26
CA THR A 23 -21.87 18.84 -10.89
C THR A 23 -23.08 19.25 -11.75
N ALA A 24 -23.56 18.36 -12.60
CA ALA A 24 -25.00 18.14 -12.90
C ALA A 24 -25.12 17.08 -14.01
N GLY A 25 -25.55 15.86 -13.68
CA GLY A 25 -25.85 14.86 -14.71
C GLY A 25 -25.70 13.40 -14.35
N SER A 26 -26.01 13.01 -13.11
CA SER A 26 -26.24 11.61 -12.73
C SER A 26 -27.29 11.54 -11.62
N MET A 27 -28.55 11.89 -11.93
CA MET A 27 -29.67 11.48 -11.07
C MET A 27 -29.96 10.00 -11.34
N CYS A 28 -29.15 9.14 -10.71
CA CYS A 28 -29.57 7.80 -10.29
C CYS A 28 -29.41 7.78 -8.77
N ASN A 29 -30.53 7.99 -8.08
CA ASN A 29 -30.79 7.81 -6.64
C ASN A 29 -29.56 7.51 -5.75
N ALA A 30 -28.73 8.52 -5.53
CA ALA A 30 -27.87 8.55 -4.36
C ALA A 30 -28.66 9.28 -3.27
N PHE A 31 -29.29 8.52 -2.36
CA PHE A 31 -29.67 9.09 -1.08
C PHE A 31 -28.39 9.66 -0.44
N ALA A 32 -28.47 10.86 0.11
CA ALA A 32 -27.48 11.31 1.08
C ALA A 32 -27.54 10.32 2.24
N THR A 33 -26.64 9.34 2.27
CA THR A 33 -26.36 8.55 3.47
C THR A 33 -25.91 9.56 4.51
N VAL A 34 -26.79 9.88 5.47
CA VAL A 34 -26.36 10.54 6.70
C VAL A 34 -25.25 9.65 7.26
N PRO A 35 -24.06 10.20 7.57
CA PRO A 35 -22.99 9.42 8.17
C PRO A 35 -23.56 8.70 9.40
N ILE A 36 -23.48 7.37 9.41
CA ILE A 36 -23.84 6.58 10.59
C ILE A 36 -22.83 6.97 11.67
N CYS A 37 -23.27 7.62 12.74
CA CYS A 37 -22.44 7.68 13.95
C CYS A 37 -22.35 6.25 14.49
N ALA A 38 -21.14 5.69 14.46
CA ALA A 38 -20.88 4.37 15.02
C ALA A 38 -21.29 4.33 16.49
N ALA A 39 -22.07 3.32 16.88
CA ALA A 39 -22.40 3.06 18.26
C ALA A 39 -21.17 2.58 19.04
N SER A 40 -21.21 2.70 20.38
CA SER A 40 -20.17 2.10 21.21
C SER A 40 -20.21 0.58 21.08
N ALA A 41 -19.03 -0.04 20.93
CA ALA A 41 -18.90 -1.49 20.89
C ALA A 41 -18.46 -2.09 22.24
N ILE A 42 -18.17 -1.26 23.26
CA ILE A 42 -17.65 -1.71 24.55
C ILE A 42 -18.64 -1.37 25.66
N GLY A 43 -19.06 -2.37 26.43
CA GLY A 43 -20.01 -2.21 27.53
C GLY A 43 -21.17 -3.21 27.50
N GLU A 44 -22.24 -2.86 28.22
CA GLU A 44 -23.49 -3.59 28.25
C GLU A 44 -24.56 -2.86 27.44
N PHE A 45 -25.19 -3.58 26.53
CA PHE A 45 -26.16 -3.02 25.57
C PHE A 45 -27.42 -3.89 25.50
N ALA A 46 -28.50 -3.28 25.05
CA ALA A 46 -29.73 -3.93 24.72
C ALA A 46 -29.86 -4.12 23.20
N ASN A 47 -30.63 -5.12 22.80
CA ASN A 47 -31.09 -5.27 21.42
C ASN A 47 -32.62 -5.39 21.44
N VAL A 48 -33.35 -4.36 21.06
CA VAL A 48 -34.82 -4.40 21.03
C VAL A 48 -35.24 -5.23 19.83
N VAL A 49 -35.70 -6.45 20.06
CA VAL A 49 -36.13 -7.35 18.98
C VAL A 49 -37.63 -7.28 18.82
N VAL A 50 -38.06 -6.88 17.63
CA VAL A 50 -39.47 -6.86 17.24
C VAL A 50 -39.72 -7.80 16.07
N LEU A 51 -40.87 -8.46 16.06
CA LEU A 51 -41.34 -9.25 14.94
C LEU A 51 -42.60 -8.60 14.37
N VAL A 52 -42.51 -8.22 13.10
CA VAL A 52 -43.60 -7.57 12.37
C VAL A 52 -44.16 -8.50 11.31
N ARG A 53 -45.46 -8.38 11.05
CA ARG A 53 -46.13 -8.93 9.87
C ARG A 53 -46.82 -7.81 9.11
N PHE A 54 -47.14 -8.02 7.84
CA PHE A 54 -47.67 -6.98 6.96
C PHE A 54 -49.19 -7.10 6.76
N LYS A 55 -49.81 -6.05 6.22
CA LYS A 55 -51.26 -6.01 5.96
C LYS A 55 -51.73 -7.24 5.19
N GLY A 56 -52.74 -7.91 5.72
CA GLY A 56 -53.34 -9.10 5.12
C GLY A 56 -52.65 -10.40 5.48
N ASP A 57 -51.51 -10.37 6.19
CA ASP A 57 -50.92 -11.57 6.77
C ASP A 57 -51.62 -11.94 8.09
N MET A 58 -52.06 -13.19 8.18
CA MET A 58 -52.73 -13.77 9.36
C MET A 58 -51.85 -14.79 10.08
N GLN A 59 -50.62 -15.05 9.59
CA GLN A 59 -49.70 -15.96 10.28
C GLN A 59 -49.37 -15.42 11.67
N GLY A 60 -49.55 -16.26 12.70
CA GLY A 60 -49.56 -15.84 14.11
C GLY A 60 -50.93 -15.92 14.78
N ASP A 61 -52.02 -15.90 13.99
CA ASP A 61 -53.38 -16.05 14.49
C ASP A 61 -53.72 -17.53 14.71
N ASN A 62 -54.65 -17.81 15.63
CA ASN A 62 -55.13 -19.16 15.94
C ASN A 62 -54.03 -20.21 16.22
N GLY A 63 -52.91 -19.79 16.82
CA GLY A 63 -51.79 -20.69 17.17
C GLY A 63 -50.95 -21.14 15.97
N THR A 64 -50.82 -20.30 14.93
CA THR A 64 -49.90 -20.50 13.79
C THR A 64 -48.65 -19.62 13.93
N GLY A 65 -47.68 -19.75 13.02
CA GLY A 65 -46.48 -18.91 13.01
C GLY A 65 -45.65 -19.09 14.28
N PHE A 66 -45.07 -17.99 14.80
CA PHE A 66 -44.31 -18.02 16.04
C PHE A 66 -45.16 -18.31 17.29
N ASN A 67 -46.49 -18.18 17.21
CA ASN A 67 -47.43 -18.60 18.26
C ASN A 67 -47.74 -20.11 18.24
N LYS A 68 -47.25 -20.84 17.23
CA LYS A 68 -47.42 -22.29 17.16
C LYS A 68 -46.77 -22.98 18.38
N PRO A 69 -47.45 -23.98 18.99
CA PRO A 69 -46.85 -24.80 20.04
C PRO A 69 -45.57 -25.48 19.56
N TYR A 70 -44.54 -25.45 20.41
CA TYR A 70 -43.26 -26.08 20.15
C TYR A 70 -43.26 -27.50 20.73
N ASN A 71 -43.32 -28.51 19.86
CA ASN A 71 -43.44 -29.90 20.27
C ASN A 71 -42.06 -30.51 20.53
N SER A 72 -41.68 -30.68 21.80
CA SER A 72 -40.50 -31.43 22.21
C SER A 72 -40.74 -32.16 23.53
N THR A 73 -40.20 -33.38 23.66
CA THR A 73 -40.27 -34.19 24.88
C THR A 73 -39.11 -33.93 25.84
N ILE A 74 -38.17 -33.06 25.46
CA ILE A 74 -37.03 -32.69 26.30
C ILE A 74 -37.49 -31.71 27.39
N ALA A 75 -37.10 -31.98 28.64
CA ALA A 75 -37.43 -31.11 29.77
C ALA A 75 -36.98 -29.65 29.53
N ASN A 76 -37.80 -28.69 29.95
CA ASN A 76 -37.60 -27.26 29.78
C ASN A 76 -37.54 -26.79 28.31
N ALA A 77 -38.17 -27.53 27.39
CA ALA A 77 -38.38 -27.05 26.02
C ALA A 77 -39.16 -25.72 25.97
N PRO A 78 -38.96 -24.91 24.90
CA PRO A 78 -39.86 -23.81 24.60
C PRO A 78 -41.31 -24.28 24.53
N ARG A 79 -42.25 -23.44 24.96
CA ARG A 79 -43.70 -23.66 24.78
C ARG A 79 -44.14 -23.32 23.36
N THR A 80 -43.51 -22.31 22.75
CA THR A 80 -43.84 -21.77 21.43
C THR A 80 -42.59 -21.58 20.59
N TYR A 81 -42.76 -21.42 19.28
CA TYR A 81 -41.64 -21.06 18.41
C TYR A 81 -41.11 -19.64 18.68
N TRP A 82 -41.94 -18.74 19.24
CA TRP A 82 -41.49 -17.44 19.77
C TRP A 82 -40.50 -17.61 20.92
N GLU A 83 -40.81 -18.44 21.92
CA GLU A 83 -39.85 -18.74 22.99
C GLU A 83 -38.58 -19.42 22.48
N SER A 84 -38.69 -20.25 21.44
CA SER A 84 -37.52 -20.82 20.78
C SER A 84 -36.64 -19.72 20.16
N LEU A 85 -37.24 -18.70 19.54
CA LEU A 85 -36.51 -17.56 19.00
C LEU A 85 -35.85 -16.73 20.11
N ILE A 86 -36.57 -16.41 21.20
CA ILE A 86 -36.01 -15.70 22.37
C ILE A 86 -34.76 -16.41 22.90
N ARG A 87 -34.80 -17.75 23.01
CA ARG A 87 -33.64 -18.54 23.45
C ARG A 87 -32.48 -18.50 22.47
N LYS A 88 -32.73 -18.40 21.15
CA LYS A 88 -31.65 -18.17 20.16
C LYS A 88 -30.98 -16.81 20.31
N PHE A 89 -31.62 -15.84 20.94
CA PHE A 89 -31.02 -14.55 21.24
C PHE A 89 -30.30 -14.52 22.59
N ASN A 90 -30.98 -14.92 23.68
CA ASN A 90 -30.49 -14.71 25.05
C ASN A 90 -30.09 -15.98 25.80
N GLY A 91 -30.31 -17.17 25.22
CA GLY A 91 -29.98 -18.44 25.87
C GLY A 91 -28.49 -18.52 26.24
N VAL A 92 -28.19 -18.91 27.47
CA VAL A 92 -26.81 -19.13 27.94
C VAL A 92 -26.68 -20.60 28.33
N ASN A 93 -25.80 -21.34 27.66
CA ASN A 93 -25.70 -22.79 27.73
C ASN A 93 -27.08 -23.49 27.56
N ASP A 94 -27.99 -22.88 26.80
CA ASP A 94 -29.35 -23.40 26.57
C ASP A 94 -29.33 -24.43 25.44
N LYS A 95 -29.89 -25.61 25.65
CA LYS A 95 -29.94 -26.69 24.64
C LYS A 95 -30.72 -26.32 23.37
N PHE A 96 -31.70 -25.43 23.47
CA PHE A 96 -32.57 -24.96 22.38
C PHE A 96 -32.11 -23.62 21.78
N GLY A 97 -31.13 -22.99 22.41
CA GLY A 97 -30.54 -21.71 21.99
C GLY A 97 -29.02 -21.71 22.01
N ALA A 98 -28.38 -22.88 21.91
CA ALA A 98 -26.94 -23.02 22.13
C ALA A 98 -26.14 -22.15 21.16
N GLY A 99 -25.17 -21.40 21.69
CA GLY A 99 -24.41 -20.44 20.90
C GLY A 99 -25.27 -19.26 20.44
N SER A 100 -26.16 -18.81 21.31
CA SER A 100 -27.10 -17.72 21.06
C SER A 100 -26.41 -16.45 20.55
N PHE A 101 -27.18 -15.50 20.03
CA PHE A 101 -26.70 -14.18 19.65
C PHE A 101 -25.85 -13.54 20.77
N LYS A 102 -26.34 -13.59 22.01
CA LYS A 102 -25.64 -13.12 23.21
C LYS A 102 -24.32 -13.85 23.46
N GLU A 103 -24.32 -15.19 23.43
CA GLU A 103 -23.11 -15.97 23.66
C GLU A 103 -22.07 -15.71 22.57
N TYR A 104 -22.50 -15.70 21.31
CA TYR A 104 -21.60 -15.46 20.17
C TYR A 104 -20.92 -14.09 20.27
N LEU A 105 -21.66 -13.01 20.53
CA LEU A 105 -21.09 -11.66 20.67
C LEU A 105 -20.18 -11.53 21.91
N ARG A 106 -20.53 -12.18 23.03
CA ARG A 106 -19.64 -12.27 24.20
C ARG A 106 -18.33 -12.97 23.84
N ASP A 107 -18.41 -14.10 23.16
CA ASP A 107 -17.25 -14.96 22.90
C ASP A 107 -16.28 -14.32 21.90
N ILE A 108 -16.79 -13.71 20.81
CA ILE A 108 -15.94 -13.04 19.81
C ILE A 108 -15.34 -11.71 20.30
N SER A 109 -15.93 -11.11 21.34
CA SER A 109 -15.44 -9.87 21.96
C SER A 109 -14.56 -10.10 23.18
N GLY A 110 -14.41 -11.35 23.65
CA GLY A 110 -13.72 -11.63 24.92
C GLY A 110 -14.42 -10.99 26.13
N GLY A 111 -15.73 -10.79 26.06
CA GLY A 111 -16.54 -10.13 27.09
C GLY A 111 -16.49 -8.61 27.09
N GLN A 112 -15.85 -7.97 26.09
CA GLN A 112 -15.87 -6.51 25.95
C GLN A 112 -17.24 -5.98 25.50
N HIS A 113 -18.02 -6.79 24.79
CA HIS A 113 -19.38 -6.47 24.37
C HIS A 113 -20.37 -7.47 24.96
N MET A 114 -21.31 -6.98 25.75
CA MET A 114 -22.37 -7.78 26.36
C MET A 114 -23.72 -7.26 25.87
N VAL A 115 -24.48 -8.11 25.19
CA VAL A 115 -25.81 -7.74 24.70
C VAL A 115 -26.92 -8.57 25.38
N GLU A 116 -28.01 -7.91 25.73
CA GLU A 116 -29.26 -8.57 26.15
C GLU A 116 -30.39 -8.15 25.21
N SER A 117 -31.01 -9.12 24.52
CA SER A 117 -32.15 -8.79 23.66
C SER A 117 -33.43 -8.61 24.48
N VAL A 118 -34.19 -7.55 24.21
CA VAL A 118 -35.47 -7.25 24.87
C VAL A 118 -36.60 -7.53 23.89
N PHE A 119 -37.65 -8.20 24.36
CA PHE A 119 -38.78 -8.66 23.53
C PHE A 119 -40.11 -8.07 24.03
N PRO A 120 -40.40 -6.78 23.77
CA PRO A 120 -41.59 -6.11 24.29
C PRO A 120 -42.91 -6.80 23.92
N GLN A 121 -42.93 -7.55 22.82
CA GLN A 121 -44.13 -8.20 22.29
C GLN A 121 -44.53 -9.50 23.00
N THR A 122 -43.74 -9.97 23.97
CA THR A 122 -43.99 -11.23 24.67
C THR A 122 -45.08 -11.07 25.71
N ASP A 123 -46.08 -11.95 25.72
CA ASP A 123 -47.10 -12.00 26.77
C ASP A 123 -46.77 -13.02 27.88
N GLY A 124 -47.62 -13.10 28.90
CA GLY A 124 -47.40 -13.96 30.07
C GLY A 124 -47.38 -15.47 29.76
N ASP A 125 -47.99 -15.89 28.65
CA ASP A 125 -48.09 -17.30 28.26
C ASP A 125 -46.97 -17.72 27.29
N GLY A 126 -46.02 -16.82 27.01
CA GLY A 126 -44.93 -17.08 26.07
C GLY A 126 -45.36 -16.98 24.61
N LEU A 127 -46.52 -16.37 24.35
CA LEU A 127 -46.99 -16.03 23.02
C LEU A 127 -46.48 -14.62 22.65
N ILE A 128 -46.48 -14.34 21.36
CA ILE A 128 -46.18 -13.02 20.82
C ILE A 128 -47.48 -12.31 20.42
N CYS A 129 -47.62 -11.06 20.85
CA CYS A 129 -48.56 -10.12 20.23
C CYS A 129 -47.93 -9.52 18.98
N TYR A 130 -48.37 -9.98 17.80
CA TYR A 130 -47.86 -9.49 16.53
C TYR A 130 -48.11 -7.98 16.36
N LEU A 131 -47.09 -7.27 15.89
CA LEU A 131 -47.25 -5.95 15.29
C LEU A 131 -47.61 -6.16 13.82
N THR A 132 -48.84 -5.78 13.45
CA THR A 132 -49.31 -5.88 12.07
C THR A 132 -49.19 -4.51 11.45
N MET A 133 -48.39 -4.39 10.39
CA MET A 133 -48.19 -3.12 9.69
C MET A 133 -49.44 -2.74 8.87
N GLU A 134 -49.73 -1.45 8.76
CA GLU A 134 -50.92 -0.92 8.07
C GLU A 134 -50.88 -1.13 6.54
N ARG A 135 -49.68 -1.32 5.99
CA ARG A 135 -49.44 -1.49 4.54
C ARG A 135 -48.86 -2.86 4.20
N THR A 136 -48.85 -3.17 2.91
CA THR A 136 -48.25 -4.41 2.39
C THR A 136 -46.73 -4.33 2.43
N VAL A 137 -46.05 -5.49 2.37
CA VAL A 137 -44.58 -5.57 2.44
C VAL A 137 -43.88 -4.74 1.36
N ASP A 138 -44.43 -4.73 0.14
CA ASP A 138 -43.85 -4.02 -1.01
C ASP A 138 -43.81 -2.50 -0.78
N GLU A 139 -44.74 -1.96 0.00
CA GLU A 139 -44.84 -0.53 0.28
C GLU A 139 -43.77 -0.03 1.28
N TYR A 140 -43.07 -0.95 1.97
CA TYR A 140 -42.03 -0.61 2.94
C TYR A 140 -40.59 -0.78 2.41
N LYS A 141 -40.37 -1.31 1.20
CA LYS A 141 -39.05 -1.67 0.65
C LYS A 141 -38.08 -0.51 0.38
N SER A 142 -38.55 0.73 0.46
CA SER A 142 -37.69 1.91 0.26
C SER A 142 -37.21 2.45 1.61
N ALA A 143 -36.09 3.16 1.64
CA ALA A 143 -35.62 3.81 2.87
C ALA A 143 -36.69 4.68 3.55
N VAL A 144 -37.51 5.41 2.76
CA VAL A 144 -38.63 6.19 3.29
C VAL A 144 -39.72 5.28 3.87
N GLY A 145 -39.98 4.15 3.21
CA GLY A 145 -40.87 3.10 3.69
C GLY A 145 -40.39 2.54 5.03
N GLU A 146 -39.13 2.15 5.15
CA GLU A 146 -38.58 1.61 6.40
C GLU A 146 -38.66 2.60 7.57
N ILE A 147 -38.38 3.89 7.34
CA ILE A 147 -38.59 4.91 8.37
C ILE A 147 -40.07 5.03 8.78
N GLN A 148 -41.00 4.86 7.84
CA GLN A 148 -42.43 4.80 8.17
C GLN A 148 -42.79 3.54 8.96
N MET A 149 -42.20 2.39 8.62
CA MET A 149 -42.34 1.14 9.38
C MET A 149 -41.85 1.32 10.82
N ILE A 150 -40.68 1.94 11.02
CA ILE A 150 -40.11 2.22 12.34
C ILE A 150 -41.02 3.15 13.16
N LYS A 151 -41.57 4.20 12.55
CA LYS A 151 -42.56 5.09 13.20
C LYS A 151 -43.80 4.33 13.65
N GLU A 152 -44.28 3.42 12.81
CA GLU A 152 -45.44 2.60 13.11
C GLU A 152 -45.16 1.60 14.23
N ILE A 153 -44.03 0.88 14.17
CA ILE A 153 -43.55 -0.02 15.24
C ILE A 153 -43.50 0.74 16.56
N ALA A 154 -42.86 1.92 16.59
CA ALA A 154 -42.73 2.73 17.79
C ALA A 154 -44.09 3.17 18.34
N GLY A 155 -45.00 3.62 17.46
CA GLY A 155 -46.37 3.99 17.83
C GLY A 155 -47.14 2.82 18.45
N GLN A 156 -47.10 1.64 17.81
CA GLN A 156 -47.77 0.45 18.31
C GLN A 156 -47.17 -0.05 19.64
N LEU A 157 -45.84 -0.05 19.78
CA LEU A 157 -45.18 -0.45 21.02
C LEU A 157 -45.52 0.50 22.18
N ASN A 158 -45.45 1.81 21.98
CA ASN A 158 -45.79 2.78 23.02
C ASN A 158 -47.28 2.69 23.43
N ALA A 159 -48.17 2.39 22.48
CA ALA A 159 -49.60 2.22 22.76
C ALA A 159 -49.92 0.91 23.50
N LYS A 160 -49.32 -0.21 23.08
CA LYS A 160 -49.58 -1.55 23.67
C LYS A 160 -48.80 -1.78 24.97
N TYR A 161 -47.62 -1.19 25.10
CA TYR A 161 -46.69 -1.39 26.22
C TYR A 161 -46.27 -0.05 26.83
N PRO A 162 -47.21 0.77 27.35
CA PRO A 162 -46.92 2.11 27.86
C PRO A 162 -45.99 2.12 29.09
N ASN A 163 -45.80 0.97 29.74
CA ASN A 163 -44.93 0.79 30.90
C ASN A 163 -43.57 0.15 30.57
N LEU A 164 -43.21 0.01 29.28
CA LEU A 164 -41.88 -0.43 28.89
C LEU A 164 -40.84 0.52 29.48
N ASP A 165 -39.93 0.00 30.29
CA ASP A 165 -38.90 0.81 30.95
C ASP A 165 -37.79 1.15 29.96
N GLY A 166 -37.68 2.42 29.60
CA GLY A 166 -36.65 2.92 28.68
C GLY A 166 -35.22 2.58 29.10
N ARG A 167 -34.95 2.35 30.40
CA ARG A 167 -33.61 1.95 30.89
C ARG A 167 -33.22 0.52 30.51
N THR A 168 -34.19 -0.31 30.11
CA THR A 168 -33.92 -1.70 29.72
C THR A 168 -33.46 -1.82 28.27
N ILE A 169 -33.73 -0.80 27.45
CA ILE A 169 -33.44 -0.73 26.02
C ILE A 169 -32.33 0.26 25.65
N ASP A 170 -31.94 1.10 26.61
CA ASP A 170 -30.86 2.10 26.55
C ASP A 170 -30.02 1.87 27.80
N ARG A 171 -29.03 0.97 27.69
CA ARG A 171 -28.21 0.52 28.83
C ARG A 171 -26.98 1.37 29.03
N ASP A 172 -26.47 2.01 27.97
CA ASP A 172 -25.37 2.96 28.07
C ASP A 172 -25.83 4.37 28.52
N ASN A 173 -27.15 4.58 28.56
CA ASN A 173 -27.83 5.76 29.07
C ASN A 173 -27.49 7.04 28.26
N ASP A 174 -27.33 6.90 26.94
CA ASP A 174 -27.11 8.01 26.02
C ASP A 174 -28.42 8.70 25.55
N GLY A 175 -29.58 8.12 25.89
CA GLY A 175 -30.90 8.61 25.52
C GLY A 175 -31.47 8.00 24.23
N ILE A 176 -30.75 7.07 23.61
CA ILE A 176 -31.09 6.34 22.39
C ILE A 176 -31.23 4.86 22.78
N ALA A 177 -32.18 4.15 22.18
CA ALA A 177 -32.22 2.70 22.31
C ALA A 177 -30.97 2.10 21.64
N ASP A 178 -30.22 1.29 22.37
CA ASP A 178 -28.89 0.80 21.99
C ASP A 178 -28.89 0.17 20.57
N ASN A 179 -29.93 -0.60 20.25
CA ASN A 179 -30.23 -1.08 18.90
C ASN A 179 -31.71 -1.52 18.74
N LEU A 180 -32.29 -1.32 17.56
CA LEU A 180 -33.58 -1.92 17.16
C LEU A 180 -33.38 -2.99 16.08
N MET A 181 -33.70 -4.25 16.37
CA MET A 181 -33.70 -5.33 15.38
C MET A 181 -35.12 -5.69 14.96
N ILE A 182 -35.44 -5.44 13.70
CA ILE A 182 -36.73 -5.74 13.08
C ILE A 182 -36.64 -7.08 12.36
N ILE A 183 -37.40 -8.06 12.84
CA ILE A 183 -37.61 -9.34 12.18
C ILE A 183 -38.89 -9.23 11.35
N ALA A 184 -38.74 -9.03 10.05
CA ALA A 184 -39.84 -8.91 9.11
C ALA A 184 -40.34 -10.30 8.69
N GLN A 185 -41.47 -10.74 9.25
CA GLN A 185 -42.14 -11.97 8.83
C GLN A 185 -42.84 -11.73 7.48
N VAL A 186 -42.45 -12.52 6.48
CA VAL A 186 -43.01 -12.50 5.13
C VAL A 186 -43.50 -13.89 4.72
N GLN A 187 -44.41 -13.94 3.74
CA GLN A 187 -44.98 -15.20 3.24
C GLN A 187 -44.05 -15.94 2.26
N SER A 188 -43.11 -15.23 1.64
CA SER A 188 -42.11 -15.78 0.72
C SER A 188 -40.81 -14.97 0.84
N ASN A 189 -39.65 -15.60 0.68
CA ASN A 189 -38.38 -14.88 0.77
C ASN A 189 -38.19 -13.87 -0.38
N GLY A 190 -37.30 -12.90 -0.20
CA GLY A 190 -36.80 -11.98 -1.24
C GLY A 190 -37.43 -10.60 -1.26
N HIS A 191 -38.06 -10.17 -0.15
CA HIS A 191 -38.63 -8.83 -0.01
C HIS A 191 -37.63 -7.83 0.57
N PHE A 192 -36.84 -8.24 1.57
CA PHE A 192 -35.79 -7.43 2.16
C PHE A 192 -34.45 -8.15 2.08
N VAL A 193 -33.41 -7.38 1.74
CA VAL A 193 -32.01 -7.80 1.96
C VAL A 193 -31.68 -7.43 3.40
N ALA A 194 -31.06 -8.34 4.15
CA ALA A 194 -30.59 -8.02 5.50
C ALA A 194 -29.62 -6.83 5.44
N HIS A 195 -29.81 -5.86 6.31
CA HIS A 195 -28.95 -4.68 6.37
C HIS A 195 -29.02 -3.98 7.74
N SER A 196 -28.07 -3.09 7.96
CA SER A 196 -28.01 -2.14 9.07
C SER A 196 -28.11 -0.71 8.57
N ALA A 197 -28.78 0.15 9.33
CA ALA A 197 -28.97 1.56 8.99
C ALA A 197 -29.26 2.41 10.24
N ASN A 198 -29.51 3.70 10.06
CA ASN A 198 -29.81 4.64 11.14
C ASN A 198 -31.12 5.41 10.87
N ALA A 199 -32.00 5.49 11.87
CA ALA A 199 -33.32 6.09 11.78
C ALA A 199 -33.38 7.58 12.20
N GLY A 200 -32.24 8.19 12.56
CA GLY A 200 -32.13 9.63 12.80
C GLY A 200 -32.62 10.13 14.15
N ASN A 201 -32.93 9.25 15.11
CA ASN A 201 -33.32 9.55 16.50
C ASN A 201 -34.65 10.31 16.71
N ASP A 202 -35.32 10.76 15.64
CA ASP A 202 -36.59 11.50 15.72
C ASP A 202 -37.75 10.69 16.32
N THR A 203 -37.74 9.38 16.07
CA THR A 203 -38.77 8.45 16.53
C THR A 203 -38.36 7.85 17.87
N LYS A 204 -39.32 7.63 18.78
CA LYS A 204 -39.02 7.17 20.15
C LYS A 204 -39.82 5.94 20.58
N ILE A 205 -39.17 5.04 21.31
CA ILE A 205 -39.79 3.93 22.06
C ILE A 205 -39.46 4.13 23.54
N ALA A 206 -40.47 4.08 24.43
CA ALA A 206 -40.26 4.26 25.87
C ALA A 206 -39.47 5.54 26.25
N GLY A 207 -39.64 6.62 25.47
CA GLY A 207 -38.95 7.90 25.65
C GLY A 207 -37.51 7.96 25.11
N LYS A 208 -36.96 6.85 24.59
CA LYS A 208 -35.61 6.74 24.02
C LYS A 208 -35.65 6.89 22.50
N GLY A 209 -34.68 7.61 21.91
CA GLY A 209 -34.56 7.77 20.46
C GLY A 209 -34.27 6.45 19.74
N ILE A 210 -34.61 6.33 18.47
CA ILE A 210 -34.22 5.19 17.63
C ILE A 210 -33.14 5.66 16.66
N GLY A 211 -31.91 5.21 16.89
CA GLY A 211 -30.76 5.48 16.04
C GLY A 211 -30.43 4.27 15.18
N PRO A 212 -29.48 3.43 15.58
CA PRO A 212 -29.11 2.22 14.85
C PRO A 212 -30.26 1.20 14.81
N TYR A 213 -30.47 0.60 13.64
CA TYR A 213 -31.40 -0.51 13.47
C TYR A 213 -30.89 -1.56 12.48
N ASN A 214 -31.38 -2.79 12.65
CA ASN A 214 -31.20 -3.88 11.70
C ASN A 214 -32.56 -4.32 11.14
N LEU A 215 -32.62 -4.67 9.86
CA LEU A 215 -33.79 -5.30 9.25
C LEU A 215 -33.41 -6.70 8.76
N ILE A 216 -34.11 -7.72 9.26
CA ILE A 216 -33.85 -9.12 8.92
C ILE A 216 -35.16 -9.76 8.48
N GLU A 217 -35.17 -10.31 7.28
CA GLU A 217 -36.31 -11.07 6.77
C GLU A 217 -36.40 -12.46 7.41
N THR A 218 -37.62 -12.93 7.67
CA THR A 218 -37.87 -14.32 8.02
C THR A 218 -39.16 -14.84 7.40
N THR A 219 -39.19 -16.14 7.12
CA THR A 219 -40.40 -16.90 6.77
C THR A 219 -40.66 -17.92 7.87
N PHE A 220 -41.92 -18.38 7.97
CA PHE A 220 -42.28 -19.46 8.88
C PHE A 220 -43.11 -20.53 8.16
N SER A 221 -42.74 -21.80 8.33
CA SER A 221 -43.49 -22.95 7.83
C SER A 221 -44.26 -23.61 8.96
N ASP A 222 -45.59 -23.49 8.96
CA ASP A 222 -46.43 -24.15 9.95
C ASP A 222 -46.36 -25.69 9.86
N THR A 223 -45.99 -26.25 8.72
CA THR A 223 -45.86 -27.70 8.55
C THR A 223 -44.65 -28.26 9.28
N SER A 224 -43.48 -27.59 9.17
CA SER A 224 -42.22 -28.07 9.74
C SER A 224 -41.81 -27.35 11.03
N GLY A 225 -42.43 -26.21 11.33
CA GLY A 225 -41.97 -25.29 12.37
C GLY A 225 -40.62 -24.65 12.06
N TYR A 226 -40.15 -24.76 10.81
CA TYR A 226 -38.91 -24.13 10.38
C TYR A 226 -39.14 -22.64 10.17
N TYR A 227 -38.19 -21.84 10.65
CA TYR A 227 -38.10 -20.41 10.37
C TYR A 227 -36.69 -20.04 9.92
N GLY A 228 -36.61 -19.13 8.96
CA GLY A 228 -35.36 -18.80 8.24
C GLY A 228 -34.36 -17.95 9.02
N PHE A 229 -34.64 -17.58 10.27
CA PHE A 229 -33.76 -16.70 11.06
C PHE A 229 -32.38 -17.34 11.32
N ASN A 230 -31.31 -16.61 10.99
CA ASN A 230 -29.93 -17.00 11.17
C ASN A 230 -29.21 -15.99 12.09
N ILE A 231 -28.69 -16.49 13.22
CA ILE A 231 -27.97 -15.67 14.21
C ILE A 231 -26.73 -14.99 13.64
N HIS A 232 -26.07 -15.59 12.65
CA HIS A 232 -24.82 -15.06 12.12
C HIS A 232 -25.07 -13.92 11.14
N THR A 233 -26.15 -14.02 10.34
CA THR A 233 -26.64 -12.89 9.55
C THR A 233 -27.04 -11.75 10.49
N ALA A 234 -27.78 -12.05 11.56
CA ALA A 234 -28.14 -11.04 12.55
C ALA A 234 -26.90 -10.38 13.21
N ALA A 235 -25.89 -11.17 13.55
CA ALA A 235 -24.65 -10.66 14.13
C ALA A 235 -23.81 -9.84 13.14
N HIS A 236 -23.78 -10.22 11.87
CA HIS A 236 -23.15 -9.44 10.80
C HIS A 236 -23.79 -8.04 10.69
N GLU A 237 -25.12 -7.96 10.60
CA GLU A 237 -25.82 -6.67 10.55
C GLU A 237 -25.62 -5.86 11.83
N TYR A 238 -25.64 -6.53 12.98
CA TYR A 238 -25.41 -5.87 14.25
C TYR A 238 -23.99 -5.28 14.35
N ILE A 239 -22.96 -5.97 13.85
CA ILE A 239 -21.57 -5.46 13.84
C ILE A 239 -21.43 -4.20 12.98
N HIS A 240 -22.20 -4.04 11.90
CA HIS A 240 -22.21 -2.79 11.13
C HIS A 240 -22.62 -1.56 11.96
N THR A 241 -23.37 -1.73 13.05
CA THR A 241 -23.75 -0.60 13.94
C THR A 241 -22.52 0.05 14.60
N PHE A 242 -21.41 -0.68 14.70
CA PHE A 242 -20.12 -0.19 15.21
C PHE A 242 -19.25 0.49 14.13
N GLY A 243 -19.78 0.67 12.92
CA GLY A 243 -19.05 1.32 11.82
C GLY A 243 -18.04 0.40 11.10
N VAL A 244 -18.18 -0.92 11.22
CA VAL A 244 -17.36 -1.89 10.47
C VAL A 244 -17.96 -2.09 9.07
N PRO A 245 -17.20 -1.97 7.98
CA PRO A 245 -17.72 -2.17 6.62
C PRO A 245 -17.70 -3.65 6.20
N ASP A 246 -18.27 -3.94 5.03
CA ASP A 246 -18.19 -5.25 4.40
C ASP A 246 -16.80 -5.59 3.85
N TYR A 247 -16.38 -6.84 3.99
CA TYR A 247 -15.11 -7.37 3.46
C TYR A 247 -15.29 -8.32 2.26
N TYR A 248 -16.51 -8.46 1.75
CA TYR A 248 -16.78 -9.02 0.43
C TYR A 248 -16.93 -7.91 -0.63
N ARG A 249 -16.91 -8.28 -1.91
CA ARG A 249 -17.08 -7.35 -3.04
C ARG A 249 -18.54 -7.36 -3.52
N GLN A 250 -19.02 -6.26 -4.08
CA GLN A 250 -20.41 -6.11 -4.56
C GLN A 250 -20.83 -7.20 -5.55
N ASN A 251 -19.90 -7.63 -6.41
CA ASN A 251 -20.12 -8.69 -7.39
C ASN A 251 -19.92 -10.08 -6.81
N TYR A 252 -19.94 -10.26 -5.50
CA TYR A 252 -19.78 -11.57 -4.87
C TYR A 252 -20.71 -12.61 -5.52
N ILE A 253 -20.12 -13.56 -6.24
CA ILE A 253 -20.85 -14.55 -7.03
C ILE A 253 -21.01 -15.85 -6.23
N SER A 254 -20.03 -16.21 -5.40
CA SER A 254 -20.05 -17.43 -4.57
C SER A 254 -18.89 -17.46 -3.56
N GLU A 255 -18.98 -18.33 -2.56
CA GLU A 255 -17.91 -18.59 -1.56
C GLU A 255 -16.54 -18.97 -2.17
N THR A 256 -16.50 -19.40 -3.44
CA THR A 256 -15.30 -19.98 -4.07
C THR A 256 -14.54 -19.03 -5.01
N ARG A 257 -15.07 -17.84 -5.33
CA ARG A 257 -14.44 -16.89 -6.27
C ARG A 257 -14.78 -15.46 -5.88
N ASP A 258 -13.80 -14.56 -6.07
CA ASP A 258 -13.95 -13.14 -5.79
C ASP A 258 -14.13 -12.82 -4.29
N THR A 259 -13.41 -13.57 -3.44
CA THR A 259 -13.57 -13.55 -1.98
C THR A 259 -12.26 -13.11 -1.30
N PRO A 260 -12.05 -11.80 -1.04
CA PRO A 260 -10.80 -11.31 -0.45
C PRO A 260 -10.55 -11.78 0.99
N VAL A 261 -11.61 -11.94 1.80
CA VAL A 261 -11.54 -12.36 3.21
C VAL A 261 -12.27 -13.67 3.47
N GLY A 262 -13.52 -13.81 3.03
CA GLY A 262 -14.24 -15.07 3.10
C GLY A 262 -14.59 -15.52 4.51
N LEU A 263 -14.49 -16.83 4.78
CA LEU A 263 -14.84 -17.47 6.06
C LEU A 263 -14.04 -16.96 7.28
N TRP A 264 -13.06 -16.09 7.06
CA TRP A 264 -12.13 -15.61 8.08
C TRP A 264 -12.65 -14.46 8.93
N ASP A 265 -13.77 -13.85 8.52
CA ASP A 265 -14.42 -12.75 9.23
C ASP A 265 -15.94 -12.80 8.97
N PRO A 266 -16.82 -12.56 9.97
CA PRO A 266 -18.25 -12.41 9.73
C PRO A 266 -18.59 -11.33 8.70
N MET A 267 -17.77 -10.28 8.55
CA MET A 267 -17.94 -9.24 7.54
C MET A 267 -17.50 -9.68 6.13
N GLY A 268 -16.82 -10.84 6.02
CA GLY A 268 -16.54 -11.50 4.76
C GLY A 268 -17.63 -12.51 4.41
N VAL A 269 -17.81 -13.53 5.26
CA VAL A 269 -18.88 -14.54 5.14
C VAL A 269 -19.37 -14.91 6.53
N PRO A 270 -20.65 -14.66 6.89
CA PRO A 270 -21.13 -14.86 8.25
C PRO A 270 -21.30 -16.33 8.68
N GLY A 271 -21.19 -17.32 7.78
CA GLY A 271 -21.44 -18.73 8.11
C GLY A 271 -20.37 -19.41 8.98
N GLY A 272 -20.80 -20.22 9.97
CA GLY A 272 -19.89 -21.13 10.71
C GLY A 272 -19.23 -20.54 11.96
N ARG A 273 -19.88 -19.57 12.62
CA ARG A 273 -19.36 -18.86 13.81
C ARG A 273 -17.96 -18.26 13.62
N PRO A 274 -17.69 -17.52 12.52
CA PRO A 274 -16.38 -16.93 12.29
C PRO A 274 -16.07 -15.91 13.40
N MET A 275 -14.84 -15.89 13.89
CA MET A 275 -14.37 -14.79 14.72
C MET A 275 -13.98 -13.61 13.81
N PRO A 276 -14.35 -12.34 14.11
CA PRO A 276 -13.80 -11.17 13.39
C PRO A 276 -12.29 -11.20 13.37
N LEU A 277 -11.63 -10.65 12.36
CA LEU A 277 -10.18 -10.50 12.31
C LEU A 277 -9.69 -9.59 13.44
N ALA A 278 -8.44 -9.77 13.87
CA ALA A 278 -7.86 -8.99 14.96
C ALA A 278 -7.91 -7.48 14.73
N VAL A 279 -7.76 -7.04 13.47
CA VAL A 279 -7.86 -5.62 13.10
C VAL A 279 -9.28 -5.09 13.18
N THR A 280 -10.29 -5.91 12.87
CA THR A 280 -11.71 -5.56 13.07
C THR A 280 -11.99 -5.37 14.55
N ARG A 281 -11.55 -6.32 15.38
CA ARG A 281 -11.70 -6.28 16.83
C ARG A 281 -10.97 -5.09 17.45
N GLU A 282 -9.79 -4.76 16.95
CA GLU A 282 -9.03 -3.60 17.40
C GLU A 282 -9.70 -2.27 17.01
N ALA A 283 -10.22 -2.18 15.78
CA ALA A 283 -10.88 -0.97 15.29
C ALA A 283 -12.11 -0.57 16.14
N ILE A 284 -12.78 -1.55 16.73
CA ILE A 284 -13.93 -1.37 17.64
C ILE A 284 -13.55 -1.52 19.12
N GLY A 285 -12.26 -1.67 19.43
CA GLY A 285 -11.71 -1.64 20.79
C GLY A 285 -11.86 -2.91 21.63
N TRP A 286 -12.18 -4.06 21.03
CA TRP A 286 -12.25 -5.35 21.73
C TRP A 286 -10.89 -5.99 22.01
N THR A 287 -9.82 -5.55 21.33
CA THR A 287 -8.46 -6.06 21.53
C THR A 287 -7.44 -5.01 21.11
N THR A 288 -6.16 -5.28 21.37
CA THR A 288 -5.03 -4.55 20.79
C THR A 288 -4.22 -5.50 19.90
N VAL A 289 -3.57 -4.96 18.86
CA VAL A 289 -2.64 -5.73 18.03
C VAL A 289 -1.29 -5.02 18.00
N ASP A 290 -0.30 -5.66 18.62
CA ASP A 290 1.03 -5.09 18.77
C ASP A 290 1.78 -5.07 17.44
N GLU A 291 2.54 -4.00 17.23
CA GLU A 291 3.47 -3.87 16.11
C GLU A 291 4.82 -4.51 16.45
N ILE A 292 5.32 -5.35 15.54
CA ILE A 292 6.68 -5.88 15.58
C ILE A 292 7.53 -5.18 14.51
N GLN A 293 8.81 -5.02 14.82
CA GLN A 293 9.76 -4.42 13.88
C GLN A 293 10.01 -5.36 12.69
N PRO A 294 10.21 -4.83 11.46
CA PRO A 294 10.47 -5.62 10.26
C PRO A 294 11.92 -6.14 10.25
N GLN A 295 12.23 -7.02 11.21
CA GLN A 295 13.54 -7.63 11.43
C GLN A 295 13.38 -9.13 11.68
N ASN A 296 14.41 -9.92 11.31
CA ASN A 296 14.38 -11.37 11.48
C ASN A 296 14.13 -11.75 12.95
N GLY A 297 13.23 -12.69 13.18
CA GLY A 297 12.85 -13.06 14.54
C GLY A 297 11.96 -14.29 14.62
N VAL A 298 11.69 -14.71 15.85
CA VAL A 298 10.81 -15.84 16.18
C VAL A 298 9.74 -15.36 17.15
N TYR A 299 8.49 -15.67 16.85
CA TYR A 299 7.33 -15.21 17.60
C TYR A 299 6.43 -16.39 17.96
N THR A 300 5.69 -16.26 19.06
CA THR A 300 4.66 -17.22 19.48
C THR A 300 3.33 -16.49 19.60
N LEU A 301 2.30 -17.02 18.93
CA LEU A 301 0.92 -16.55 19.03
C LEU A 301 0.05 -17.60 19.71
N TYR A 302 -0.98 -17.14 20.40
CA TYR A 302 -1.88 -17.96 21.21
C TYR A 302 -3.32 -17.86 20.71
N GLU A 303 -4.16 -18.82 21.09
CA GLU A 303 -5.60 -18.73 20.85
C GLU A 303 -6.22 -17.47 21.49
N ALA A 304 -7.31 -16.98 20.91
CA ALA A 304 -7.97 -15.75 21.33
C ALA A 304 -8.34 -15.72 22.82
N SER A 305 -8.94 -16.80 23.33
CA SER A 305 -9.34 -16.91 24.74
C SER A 305 -8.15 -16.76 25.68
N ALA A 306 -6.98 -17.30 25.33
CA ALA A 306 -5.76 -17.16 26.10
C ALA A 306 -5.22 -15.72 26.07
N ALA A 307 -5.31 -15.04 24.92
CA ALA A 307 -4.92 -13.63 24.79
C ALA A 307 -5.89 -12.68 25.56
N TYR A 308 -7.19 -13.00 25.59
CA TYR A 308 -8.16 -12.26 26.41
C TYR A 308 -7.92 -12.42 27.91
N ALA A 309 -7.56 -13.63 28.35
CA ALA A 309 -7.31 -13.93 29.75
C ALA A 309 -5.95 -13.40 30.26
N ASP A 310 -4.98 -13.22 29.38
CA ASP A 310 -3.60 -12.87 29.71
C ASP A 310 -3.00 -11.92 28.67
N LYS A 311 -2.87 -10.64 29.05
CA LYS A 311 -2.34 -9.57 28.18
C LYS A 311 -0.90 -9.79 27.73
N THR A 312 -0.15 -10.71 28.33
CA THR A 312 1.21 -11.06 27.86
C THR A 312 1.19 -12.00 26.66
N LYS A 313 0.05 -12.68 26.42
CA LYS A 313 -0.17 -13.55 25.26
C LYS A 313 -0.82 -12.76 24.15
N LYS A 314 -0.27 -12.92 22.95
CA LYS A 314 -0.74 -12.23 21.74
C LYS A 314 -1.38 -13.24 20.81
N GLN A 315 -2.57 -12.93 20.28
CA GLN A 315 -3.18 -13.73 19.22
C GLN A 315 -2.71 -13.29 17.83
N ALA A 316 -2.40 -12.00 17.68
CA ALA A 316 -1.97 -11.42 16.42
C ALA A 316 -0.86 -10.39 16.63
N VAL A 317 -0.08 -10.15 15.58
CA VAL A 317 0.91 -9.07 15.49
C VAL A 317 0.82 -8.37 14.14
N LYS A 318 1.15 -7.08 14.11
CA LYS A 318 1.29 -6.25 12.91
C LYS A 318 2.74 -6.10 12.53
N VAL A 319 3.02 -6.03 11.23
CA VAL A 319 4.33 -5.69 10.69
C VAL A 319 4.20 -4.67 9.58
N LYS A 320 5.11 -3.69 9.57
CA LYS A 320 5.18 -2.59 8.59
C LYS A 320 6.53 -2.59 7.88
N PRO A 321 6.67 -3.32 6.76
CA PRO A 321 7.86 -3.23 5.93
C PRO A 321 7.97 -1.84 5.28
N PRO A 322 9.16 -1.39 4.86
CA PRO A 322 9.43 0.03 4.59
C PRO A 322 8.84 0.57 3.26
N PHE A 323 8.13 -0.25 2.50
CA PHE A 323 7.73 0.06 1.12
C PHE A 323 6.38 0.76 0.99
N SER A 324 5.58 0.83 2.06
CA SER A 324 4.31 1.56 2.08
C SER A 324 4.21 2.41 3.36
N PRO A 325 3.78 3.69 3.26
CA PRO A 325 3.57 4.53 4.45
C PRO A 325 2.25 4.22 5.17
N THR A 326 1.34 3.47 4.54
CA THR A 326 -0.03 3.29 5.04
C THR A 326 -0.46 1.83 5.16
N GLU A 327 -0.05 0.98 4.22
CA GLU A 327 -0.42 -0.43 4.23
C GLU A 327 0.49 -1.23 5.18
N TYR A 328 -0.09 -2.25 5.82
CA TYR A 328 0.62 -3.13 6.74
C TYR A 328 0.08 -4.56 6.66
N PHE A 329 0.79 -5.49 7.29
CA PHE A 329 0.41 -6.90 7.32
C PHE A 329 0.16 -7.36 8.73
N VAL A 330 -0.76 -8.32 8.89
CA VAL A 330 -1.09 -8.91 10.18
C VAL A 330 -0.97 -10.42 10.09
N ILE A 331 -0.40 -10.98 11.14
CA ILE A 331 -0.21 -12.41 11.33
C ILE A 331 -1.06 -12.79 12.54
N GLU A 332 -2.07 -13.64 12.35
CA GLU A 332 -3.08 -13.95 13.35
C GLU A 332 -3.24 -15.47 13.50
N TYR A 333 -3.16 -15.98 14.73
CA TYR A 333 -3.45 -17.38 15.00
C TYR A 333 -4.97 -17.64 15.04
N ARG A 334 -5.39 -18.67 14.32
CA ARG A 334 -6.77 -19.15 14.23
C ARG A 334 -6.82 -20.63 14.58
N LYS A 335 -7.78 -20.98 15.43
CA LYS A 335 -8.04 -22.34 15.89
C LYS A 335 -9.31 -22.84 15.22
N LYS A 336 -9.26 -24.04 14.66
CA LYS A 336 -10.40 -24.69 14.04
C LYS A 336 -11.44 -25.04 15.08
N GLY A 337 -12.68 -24.62 14.83
CA GLY A 337 -13.85 -25.04 15.58
C GLY A 337 -14.35 -26.42 15.19
N GLU A 338 -15.12 -27.02 16.10
CA GLU A 338 -15.84 -28.25 15.79
C GLU A 338 -17.19 -27.92 15.15
N ARG A 339 -17.47 -28.55 14.01
CA ARG A 339 -18.72 -28.31 13.27
C ARG A 339 -19.93 -28.69 14.14
N TYR A 340 -20.91 -27.78 14.20
CA TYR A 340 -22.14 -27.94 14.99
C TYR A 340 -21.95 -27.91 16.51
N LYS A 341 -20.77 -27.55 17.03
CA LYS A 341 -20.51 -27.32 18.46
C LYS A 341 -20.45 -25.84 18.80
N PHE A 342 -21.44 -25.37 19.56
CA PHE A 342 -21.71 -23.96 19.77
C PHE A 342 -20.75 -23.25 20.75
N ASP A 343 -19.96 -24.01 21.50
CA ASP A 343 -18.90 -23.55 22.39
C ASP A 343 -17.56 -23.32 21.67
N THR A 344 -17.52 -23.49 20.35
CA THR A 344 -16.33 -23.24 19.50
C THR A 344 -16.63 -22.20 18.41
N LEU A 345 -15.60 -21.40 18.08
CA LEU A 345 -15.59 -20.43 16.98
C LEU A 345 -14.87 -21.03 15.77
N ASP A 346 -14.97 -20.38 14.60
CA ASP A 346 -14.29 -20.78 13.36
C ASP A 346 -14.57 -22.23 12.91
N GLN A 347 -15.83 -22.67 12.94
CA GLN A 347 -16.21 -24.05 12.63
C GLN A 347 -15.99 -24.44 11.17
N THR A 348 -15.82 -23.46 10.28
CA THR A 348 -15.55 -23.64 8.85
C THR A 348 -14.06 -23.61 8.52
N ALA A 349 -13.20 -23.25 9.48
CA ALA A 349 -11.76 -23.28 9.28
C ALA A 349 -11.28 -24.73 9.09
N PRO A 350 -10.51 -25.04 8.04
CA PRO A 350 -10.10 -26.43 7.81
C PRO A 350 -8.99 -26.93 8.75
N ALA A 351 -8.21 -26.04 9.36
CA ALA A 351 -7.00 -26.34 10.13
C ALA A 351 -6.74 -25.30 11.24
N ASP A 352 -5.89 -25.66 12.22
CA ASP A 352 -5.29 -24.70 13.14
C ASP A 352 -4.02 -24.10 12.51
N GLY A 353 -3.76 -22.82 12.71
CA GLY A 353 -2.54 -22.18 12.24
C GLY A 353 -2.64 -20.67 12.18
N ILE A 354 -1.60 -20.02 11.66
CA ILE A 354 -1.63 -18.58 11.39
C ILE A 354 -2.25 -18.30 10.02
N ILE A 355 -3.02 -17.23 9.92
CA ILE A 355 -3.33 -16.57 8.64
C ILE A 355 -2.53 -15.29 8.54
N VAL A 356 -2.22 -14.89 7.30
CA VAL A 356 -1.54 -13.62 7.01
C VAL A 356 -2.46 -12.80 6.12
N TYR A 357 -2.65 -11.53 6.44
CA TYR A 357 -3.47 -10.64 5.64
C TYR A 357 -2.89 -9.22 5.56
N ARG A 358 -3.19 -8.56 4.45
CA ARG A 358 -2.88 -7.15 4.21
C ARG A 358 -4.03 -6.28 4.71
N VAL A 359 -3.69 -5.11 5.22
CA VAL A 359 -4.63 -4.04 5.53
C VAL A 359 -4.22 -2.78 4.79
N ASN A 360 -5.17 -2.17 4.07
CA ASN A 360 -5.01 -0.91 3.36
C ASN A 360 -5.96 0.17 3.94
N PRO A 361 -5.51 0.93 4.95
CA PRO A 361 -6.34 1.91 5.65
C PRO A 361 -7.02 2.97 4.76
N VAL A 362 -6.56 3.17 3.52
CA VAL A 362 -7.21 4.07 2.54
C VAL A 362 -8.68 3.70 2.33
N TYR A 363 -9.01 2.41 2.40
CA TYR A 363 -10.36 1.89 2.13
C TYR A 363 -11.11 1.49 3.41
N LYS A 364 -10.66 1.93 4.60
CA LYS A 364 -11.27 1.56 5.89
C LYS A 364 -12.78 1.80 5.94
N ASP A 365 -13.27 2.93 5.40
CA ASP A 365 -14.69 3.29 5.49
C ASP A 365 -15.53 2.65 4.37
N GLU A 366 -14.90 2.26 3.26
CA GLU A 366 -15.57 1.58 2.13
C GLU A 366 -15.59 0.05 2.31
N GLY A 367 -14.64 -0.50 3.06
CA GLY A 367 -14.38 -1.92 3.12
C GLY A 367 -13.86 -2.45 1.78
N ASN A 368 -14.34 -3.61 1.36
CA ASN A 368 -13.98 -4.24 0.09
C ASN A 368 -15.07 -4.09 -0.99
N LEU A 369 -16.20 -3.43 -0.67
CA LEU A 369 -17.43 -3.54 -1.44
C LEU A 369 -17.25 -3.12 -2.91
N ARG A 370 -16.48 -2.06 -3.21
CA ARG A 370 -16.30 -1.60 -4.61
C ARG A 370 -15.08 -2.19 -5.31
N GLY A 371 -14.47 -3.24 -4.76
CA GLY A 371 -13.36 -3.98 -5.37
C GLY A 371 -11.97 -3.45 -5.02
N ASN A 372 -11.88 -2.35 -4.27
CA ASN A 372 -10.65 -1.92 -3.63
C ASN A 372 -10.55 -2.61 -2.26
N ASP A 373 -9.67 -3.59 -2.12
CA ASP A 373 -9.67 -4.38 -0.88
C ASP A 373 -8.98 -3.61 0.26
N TYR A 374 -9.78 -3.13 1.22
CA TYR A 374 -9.33 -2.77 2.57
C TYR A 374 -8.57 -3.92 3.22
N ILE A 375 -9.12 -5.13 3.22
CA ILE A 375 -8.47 -6.32 3.80
C ILE A 375 -8.38 -7.44 2.76
N TYR A 376 -7.22 -8.09 2.71
CA TYR A 376 -6.97 -9.23 1.83
C TYR A 376 -6.24 -10.36 2.57
N VAL A 377 -6.82 -11.55 2.64
CA VAL A 377 -6.22 -12.74 3.28
C VAL A 377 -5.42 -13.55 2.25
N TYR A 378 -4.11 -13.71 2.47
CA TYR A 378 -3.26 -14.45 1.53
C TYR A 378 -3.49 -15.95 1.58
N ARG A 379 -3.56 -16.55 0.39
CA ARG A 379 -3.89 -17.96 0.16
C ARG A 379 -3.10 -18.51 -1.03
N PRO A 380 -2.94 -19.84 -1.13
CA PRO A 380 -2.28 -20.44 -2.27
C PRO A 380 -3.10 -20.29 -3.56
N ASN A 381 -2.40 -20.36 -4.70
CA ASN A 381 -2.97 -20.36 -6.05
C ASN A 381 -3.69 -19.07 -6.48
N ASP A 382 -3.39 -17.94 -5.85
CA ASP A 382 -3.83 -16.63 -6.35
C ASP A 382 -3.16 -16.31 -7.69
N THR A 383 -3.92 -15.69 -8.60
CA THR A 383 -3.46 -15.38 -9.97
C THR A 383 -3.14 -13.89 -10.17
N SER A 384 -3.63 -13.02 -9.29
CA SER A 384 -3.24 -11.61 -9.20
C SER A 384 -3.78 -11.00 -7.91
N ILE A 385 -3.27 -9.82 -7.54
CA ILE A 385 -3.65 -9.11 -6.31
C ILE A 385 -5.12 -8.64 -6.30
N THR A 386 -5.76 -8.59 -7.48
CA THR A 386 -7.16 -8.15 -7.63
C THR A 386 -8.11 -9.28 -7.99
N ALA A 387 -7.62 -10.45 -8.44
CA ALA A 387 -8.52 -11.52 -8.91
C ALA A 387 -9.19 -12.29 -7.78
N SER A 388 -8.52 -12.42 -6.63
CA SER A 388 -8.98 -13.25 -5.51
C SER A 388 -9.38 -14.67 -5.92
N ALA A 389 -8.55 -15.28 -6.78
CA ALA A 389 -8.84 -16.56 -7.44
C ALA A 389 -8.28 -17.78 -6.68
N GLY A 390 -7.44 -17.56 -5.68
CA GLY A 390 -6.82 -18.62 -4.89
C GLY A 390 -7.78 -19.31 -3.92
N GLU A 391 -7.27 -20.34 -3.25
CA GLU A 391 -8.08 -21.20 -2.37
C GLU A 391 -8.19 -20.60 -0.95
N ILE A 392 -9.19 -19.74 -0.72
CA ILE A 392 -9.36 -19.03 0.57
C ILE A 392 -9.41 -19.95 1.81
N GLY A 393 -9.94 -21.17 1.65
CA GLY A 393 -9.94 -22.18 2.70
C GLY A 393 -8.54 -22.67 3.09
N LYS A 394 -7.53 -22.55 2.22
CA LYS A 394 -6.15 -23.00 2.49
C LYS A 394 -5.23 -21.85 2.92
N ALA A 395 -5.78 -20.78 3.47
CA ALA A 395 -5.01 -19.63 3.93
C ALA A 395 -4.11 -19.96 5.15
N GLN A 396 -4.51 -20.90 6.02
CA GLN A 396 -3.72 -21.22 7.21
C GLN A 396 -2.33 -21.77 6.88
N ILE A 397 -1.39 -21.40 7.73
CA ILE A 397 -0.02 -21.87 7.74
C ILE A 397 0.21 -22.54 9.10
N GLY A 398 0.61 -23.80 9.09
CA GLY A 398 0.71 -24.61 10.30
C GLY A 398 1.37 -25.97 10.06
N LEU A 399 1.57 -26.74 11.12
CA LEU A 399 2.11 -28.09 10.99
C LEU A 399 1.05 -29.07 10.44
N PRO A 400 1.43 -30.06 9.60
CA PRO A 400 0.47 -31.00 9.00
C PRO A 400 -0.40 -31.77 10.00
N VAL A 401 0.12 -32.03 11.21
CA VAL A 401 -0.64 -32.71 12.27
C VAL A 401 -1.87 -31.91 12.74
N TYR A 402 -1.88 -30.59 12.52
CA TYR A 402 -3.02 -29.71 12.75
C TYR A 402 -3.82 -29.42 11.48
N SER A 403 -3.74 -30.31 10.47
CA SER A 403 -4.47 -30.26 9.19
C SER A 403 -4.10 -29.11 8.25
N ALA A 404 -3.07 -28.32 8.55
CA ALA A 404 -2.66 -27.20 7.70
C ALA A 404 -2.07 -27.68 6.37
N ALA A 405 -2.51 -27.07 5.26
CA ALA A 405 -2.10 -27.45 3.91
C ALA A 405 -0.72 -26.89 3.49
N ARG A 406 -0.19 -25.91 4.24
CA ARG A 406 1.13 -25.29 4.00
C ARG A 406 1.79 -24.89 5.32
N GLN A 407 3.11 -24.80 5.31
CA GLN A 407 3.94 -24.54 6.49
C GLN A 407 4.68 -23.20 6.43
N GLU A 408 4.70 -22.56 5.26
CA GLU A 408 5.34 -21.26 5.02
C GLU A 408 4.56 -20.41 3.99
N ILE A 409 4.86 -19.12 3.96
CA ILE A 409 4.35 -18.14 2.99
C ILE A 409 5.38 -17.02 2.80
N GLY A 410 5.36 -16.36 1.65
CA GLY A 410 6.11 -15.15 1.41
C GLY A 410 7.45 -15.40 0.74
N SER A 411 8.21 -14.34 0.50
CA SER A 411 9.46 -14.41 -0.24
C SER A 411 10.36 -13.22 0.05
N LEU A 412 11.66 -13.49 0.19
CA LEU A 412 12.70 -12.46 0.30
C LEU A 412 13.09 -11.87 -1.07
N ASP A 413 12.77 -12.56 -2.17
CA ASP A 413 13.03 -12.05 -3.53
C ASP A 413 11.96 -11.02 -3.90
N LEU A 414 12.33 -9.75 -3.88
CA LEU A 414 11.43 -8.63 -4.14
C LEU A 414 10.82 -8.63 -5.56
N ASN A 415 11.34 -9.45 -6.48
CA ASN A 415 10.79 -9.61 -7.84
C ASN A 415 9.62 -10.60 -7.90
N GLN A 416 9.43 -11.43 -6.88
CA GLN A 416 8.31 -12.36 -6.81
C GLN A 416 7.00 -11.62 -6.57
N THR A 417 5.90 -12.20 -7.02
CA THR A 417 4.57 -11.60 -6.89
C THR A 417 3.64 -12.54 -6.13
N ILE A 418 2.37 -12.14 -5.97
CA ILE A 418 1.37 -12.98 -5.30
C ILE A 418 1.19 -14.35 -5.99
N THR A 419 1.46 -14.46 -7.30
CA THR A 419 1.39 -15.75 -8.01
C THR A 419 2.47 -16.73 -7.57
N ASP A 420 3.54 -16.22 -6.98
CA ASP A 420 4.65 -16.98 -6.42
C ASP A 420 4.47 -17.20 -4.90
N ASN A 421 3.27 -16.90 -4.37
CA ASN A 421 2.94 -16.86 -2.94
C ASN A 421 3.68 -15.78 -2.12
N ALA A 422 4.20 -14.74 -2.77
CA ALA A 422 4.73 -13.58 -2.05
C ALA A 422 3.62 -12.80 -1.33
N VAL A 423 3.96 -12.19 -0.19
CA VAL A 423 3.08 -11.31 0.56
C VAL A 423 3.19 -9.91 -0.04
N CYS A 424 2.19 -9.47 -0.81
CA CYS A 424 2.27 -8.26 -1.64
C CYS A 424 1.33 -7.12 -1.25
N TYR A 425 1.79 -5.87 -1.31
CA TYR A 425 0.94 -4.68 -1.18
C TYR A 425 -0.19 -4.61 -2.23
N SER A 426 -1.14 -3.68 -2.07
CA SER A 426 -2.25 -3.49 -3.03
C SER A 426 -1.81 -3.11 -4.43
N ASP A 427 -0.61 -2.54 -4.58
CA ASP A 427 0.00 -2.23 -5.86
C ASP A 427 0.75 -3.41 -6.53
N GLY A 428 0.79 -4.58 -5.86
CA GLY A 428 1.43 -5.80 -6.32
C GLY A 428 2.89 -5.99 -5.91
N ARG A 429 3.54 -5.00 -5.28
CA ARG A 429 4.93 -5.11 -4.84
C ARG A 429 5.08 -6.12 -3.70
N ASN A 430 6.10 -6.97 -3.75
CA ASN A 430 6.44 -7.86 -2.64
C ASN A 430 6.86 -7.05 -1.41
N SER A 431 6.37 -7.45 -0.24
CA SER A 431 6.76 -6.90 1.06
C SER A 431 8.15 -7.34 1.51
N GLY A 432 8.67 -8.45 0.98
CA GLY A 432 9.87 -9.11 1.49
C GLY A 432 9.60 -9.99 2.71
N ILE A 433 8.36 -10.10 3.19
CA ILE A 433 8.04 -10.98 4.32
C ILE A 433 8.17 -12.44 3.87
N HIS A 434 8.90 -13.24 4.64
CA HIS A 434 8.88 -14.69 4.58
C HIS A 434 8.58 -15.26 5.97
N ILE A 435 7.59 -16.13 6.10
CA ILE A 435 7.12 -16.68 7.38
C ILE A 435 7.10 -18.20 7.31
N LYS A 436 7.59 -18.85 8.37
CA LYS A 436 7.60 -20.31 8.49
C LYS A 436 7.21 -20.76 9.90
N VAL A 437 6.22 -21.65 9.99
CA VAL A 437 5.84 -22.27 11.26
C VAL A 437 6.86 -23.32 11.66
N THR A 438 7.37 -23.23 12.87
CA THR A 438 8.43 -24.09 13.41
C THR A 438 7.92 -25.06 14.48
N GLU A 439 6.99 -24.62 15.32
CA GLU A 439 6.37 -25.45 16.37
C GLU A 439 4.89 -25.09 16.52
N GLN A 440 4.05 -26.06 16.90
CA GLN A 440 2.63 -25.83 17.14
C GLN A 440 2.07 -26.81 18.17
N ASN A 441 1.21 -26.31 19.04
CA ASN A 441 0.35 -27.09 19.91
C ASN A 441 -1.11 -26.61 19.80
N VAL A 442 -2.03 -27.26 20.52
CA VAL A 442 -3.48 -26.98 20.41
C VAL A 442 -3.89 -25.55 20.84
N ASN A 443 -3.02 -24.82 21.54
CA ASN A 443 -3.30 -23.48 22.09
C ASN A 443 -2.34 -22.39 21.57
N SER A 444 -1.29 -22.75 20.83
CA SER A 444 -0.29 -21.78 20.36
C SER A 444 0.50 -22.26 19.15
N VAL A 445 1.02 -21.31 18.39
CA VAL A 445 1.88 -21.52 17.23
C VAL A 445 3.14 -20.67 17.34
N LYS A 446 4.29 -21.26 17.02
CA LYS A 446 5.58 -20.58 16.94
C LYS A 446 6.02 -20.52 15.47
N PHE A 447 6.47 -19.37 15.03
CA PHE A 447 6.95 -19.16 13.67
C PHE A 447 8.20 -18.27 13.64
N SER A 448 9.05 -18.49 12.63
CA SER A 448 10.06 -17.52 12.22
C SER A 448 9.49 -16.57 11.19
N ILE A 449 9.94 -15.32 11.24
CA ILE A 449 9.71 -14.32 10.20
C ILE A 449 11.07 -13.76 9.77
N GLU A 450 11.24 -13.63 8.46
CA GLU A 450 12.46 -13.16 7.82
C GLU A 450 12.14 -12.02 6.85
N PHE A 451 13.13 -11.14 6.66
CA PHE A 451 13.09 -10.00 5.77
C PHE A 451 14.41 -9.88 4.99
N PRO A 452 14.40 -9.26 3.81
CA PRO A 452 15.60 -8.77 3.18
C PRO A 452 16.34 -7.82 4.10
N ASP A 453 17.65 -7.68 3.88
CA ASP A 453 18.42 -6.66 4.57
C ASP A 453 18.09 -5.27 4.01
N TYR A 454 17.07 -4.64 4.59
CA TYR A 454 16.66 -3.30 4.22
C TYR A 454 17.74 -2.25 4.50
N THR A 455 18.71 -2.51 5.37
CA THR A 455 19.76 -1.54 5.70
C THR A 455 20.77 -1.36 4.58
N ASN A 456 20.95 -2.40 3.74
CA ASN A 456 21.77 -2.37 2.54
C ASN A 456 21.00 -1.89 1.30
N MET A 457 19.71 -1.59 1.42
CA MET A 457 18.92 -0.99 0.35
C MET A 457 18.98 0.54 0.44
N ASP A 458 19.09 1.21 -0.71
CA ASP A 458 19.10 2.68 -0.83
C ASP A 458 17.67 3.25 -0.69
N LEU A 459 17.03 2.99 0.46
CA LEU A 459 15.64 3.36 0.73
C LEU A 459 15.52 4.78 1.27
N TRP A 460 14.43 5.43 0.87
CA TRP A 460 14.00 6.68 1.48
C TRP A 460 13.47 6.44 2.91
N LYS A 461 13.92 7.25 3.87
CA LYS A 461 13.58 7.10 5.29
C LYS A 461 12.46 8.04 5.67
N SER A 462 11.49 7.58 6.46
CA SER A 462 10.49 8.48 7.04
C SER A 462 11.12 9.40 8.09
N LEU A 463 10.75 10.67 8.05
CA LEU A 463 11.21 11.70 8.97
C LEU A 463 10.38 11.66 10.25
N ALA A 464 11.01 11.27 11.34
CA ALA A 464 10.47 11.29 12.69
C ALA A 464 11.18 12.33 13.55
N ASN A 465 10.60 12.64 14.70
CA ASN A 465 11.27 13.36 15.78
C ASN A 465 12.46 12.56 16.31
N ALA A 466 13.35 13.23 17.04
CA ALA A 466 14.49 12.60 17.70
C ALA A 466 14.11 11.47 18.69
N ASP A 467 12.92 11.51 19.28
CA ASP A 467 12.38 10.47 20.17
C ASP A 467 11.68 9.31 19.42
N GLY A 468 11.66 9.36 18.08
CA GLY A 468 10.95 8.41 17.22
C GLY A 468 9.47 8.72 17.03
N GLY A 469 8.92 9.73 17.70
CA GLY A 469 7.54 10.19 17.50
C GLY A 469 7.34 10.87 16.14
N ASN A 470 6.11 10.87 15.63
CA ASN A 470 5.80 11.58 14.38
C ASN A 470 4.48 12.37 14.49
N ALA A 471 4.60 13.69 14.53
CA ALA A 471 3.48 14.62 14.63
C ALA A 471 2.60 14.66 13.36
N LEU A 472 3.05 14.04 12.26
CA LEU A 472 2.32 13.98 10.99
C LEU A 472 1.17 12.96 11.00
N SER A 473 1.22 11.96 11.90
CA SER A 473 0.31 10.80 11.90
C SER A 473 -1.19 11.13 12.01
N GLY A 474 -1.53 12.28 12.59
CA GLY A 474 -2.91 12.79 12.69
C GLY A 474 -3.28 13.87 11.66
N ILE A 475 -2.35 14.27 10.79
CA ILE A 475 -2.55 15.35 9.83
C ILE A 475 -2.91 14.76 8.47
N LYS A 476 -4.19 14.85 8.12
CA LYS A 476 -4.70 14.45 6.82
C LYS A 476 -4.61 15.59 5.82
N ALA A 477 -4.27 15.26 4.57
CA ALA A 477 -4.26 16.20 3.47
C ALA A 477 -4.54 15.51 2.12
N SER A 478 -4.92 16.32 1.14
CA SER A 478 -5.01 15.96 -0.27
C SER A 478 -3.89 16.57 -1.11
N GLU A 479 -3.24 17.62 -0.62
CA GLU A 479 -2.10 18.26 -1.28
C GLU A 479 -1.09 18.74 -0.22
N VAL A 480 0.19 18.66 -0.56
CA VAL A 480 1.29 19.18 0.26
C VAL A 480 2.12 20.18 -0.54
N LYS A 481 2.57 21.24 0.13
CA LYS A 481 3.58 22.18 -0.40
C LYS A 481 4.66 22.38 0.64
N THR A 482 5.90 22.57 0.19
CA THR A 482 7.04 22.77 1.07
C THR A 482 7.70 24.11 0.84
N ALA A 483 8.34 24.63 1.89
CA ALA A 483 9.27 25.73 1.82
C ALA A 483 10.39 25.50 2.84
N ALA A 484 11.56 26.10 2.63
CA ALA A 484 12.70 25.96 3.53
C ALA A 484 13.29 27.32 3.91
N ASP A 485 13.84 27.41 5.12
CA ASP A 485 14.66 28.56 5.56
C ASP A 485 15.70 28.10 6.59
N GLY A 486 16.97 28.17 6.22
CA GLY A 486 18.07 27.57 6.97
C GLY A 486 17.84 26.07 7.14
N ASN A 487 17.81 25.60 8.40
CA ASN A 487 17.55 24.20 8.74
C ASN A 487 16.06 23.85 8.81
N ASN A 488 15.16 24.82 8.69
CA ASN A 488 13.74 24.59 8.88
C ASN A 488 13.10 24.14 7.58
N LEU A 489 12.38 23.02 7.63
CA LEU A 489 11.41 22.61 6.62
C LEU A 489 10.01 22.99 7.08
N TYR A 490 9.24 23.63 6.21
CA TYR A 490 7.83 23.91 6.42
C TYR A 490 6.99 23.08 5.44
N VAL A 491 5.93 22.45 5.94
CA VAL A 491 4.98 21.65 5.15
C VAL A 491 3.59 22.23 5.32
N LEU A 492 3.02 22.78 4.25
CA LEU A 492 1.62 23.15 4.16
C LEU A 492 0.82 21.89 3.75
N ALA A 493 -0.01 21.41 4.66
CA ALA A 493 -0.91 20.27 4.48
C ALA A 493 -2.33 20.80 4.21
N GLN A 494 -2.84 20.57 3.00
CA GLN A 494 -4.13 21.09 2.54
C GLN A 494 -5.15 19.97 2.43
N ASP A 495 -6.23 20.07 3.18
CA ASP A 495 -7.40 19.20 3.14
C ASP A 495 -8.60 19.93 2.52
N ILE A 496 -9.61 19.16 2.09
CA ILE A 496 -10.88 19.66 1.55
C ILE A 496 -11.67 20.53 2.55
N ARG A 497 -11.35 20.46 3.86
CA ARG A 497 -12.04 21.25 4.91
C ARG A 497 -11.14 22.29 5.58
N SER A 498 -9.82 22.12 5.57
CA SER A 498 -8.90 23.03 6.26
C SER A 498 -7.48 22.94 5.73
N SER A 499 -6.60 23.86 6.15
CA SER A 499 -5.16 23.76 5.85
C SER A 499 -4.34 24.08 7.09
N SER A 500 -3.28 23.30 7.31
CA SER A 500 -2.37 23.43 8.45
C SER A 500 -0.93 23.47 7.99
N VAL A 501 -0.05 24.07 8.81
CA VAL A 501 1.39 24.08 8.53
C VAL A 501 2.13 23.39 9.66
N LEU A 502 3.09 22.54 9.29
CA LEU A 502 4.05 21.95 10.20
C LEU A 502 5.44 22.46 9.90
N ARG A 503 6.27 22.57 10.94
CA ARG A 503 7.69 22.92 10.85
C ARG A 503 8.52 21.79 11.42
N TYR A 504 9.53 21.34 10.68
CA TYR A 504 10.63 20.53 11.19
C TYR A 504 11.86 21.42 11.31
N ASP A 505 12.49 21.48 12.48
CA ASP A 505 13.61 22.39 12.76
C ASP A 505 15.00 21.78 12.55
N GLY A 506 15.06 20.51 12.16
CA GLY A 506 16.29 19.71 12.08
C GLY A 506 16.23 18.48 12.98
N ASP A 507 15.47 18.56 14.08
CA ASP A 507 15.35 17.49 15.07
C ASP A 507 13.89 17.10 15.37
N ASN A 508 12.98 18.07 15.38
CA ASN A 508 11.60 17.86 15.85
C ASN A 508 10.55 18.59 15.01
N TRP A 509 9.38 17.95 14.92
CA TRP A 509 8.17 18.53 14.36
C TRP A 509 7.46 19.45 15.36
N THR A 510 7.03 20.62 14.88
CA THR A 510 6.10 21.54 15.54
C THR A 510 4.88 21.75 14.64
N ASN A 511 3.68 21.50 15.15
CA ASN A 511 2.45 21.88 14.45
C ASN A 511 2.17 23.37 14.68
N LEU A 512 2.21 24.19 13.62
CA LEU A 512 1.96 25.63 13.69
C LEU A 512 0.45 25.97 13.65
N GLY A 513 -0.42 24.94 13.63
CA GLY A 513 -1.87 25.07 13.63
C GLY A 513 -2.46 25.33 12.24
N LYS A 514 -3.78 25.46 12.22
CA LYS A 514 -4.55 25.75 11.01
C LYS A 514 -4.29 27.17 10.52
N CYS A 515 -3.88 27.31 9.26
CA CYS A 515 -3.83 28.60 8.57
C CYS A 515 -5.15 28.92 7.84
N ALA A 516 -5.99 27.92 7.57
CA ALA A 516 -7.33 28.07 7.01
C ALA A 516 -8.32 27.05 7.59
N GLU A 517 -9.58 27.47 7.75
CA GLU A 517 -10.68 26.65 8.28
C GLU A 517 -11.72 26.27 7.22
N THR A 518 -11.41 26.51 5.96
CA THR A 518 -12.24 26.14 4.81
C THR A 518 -11.38 25.43 3.79
N GLY A 519 -12.00 24.65 2.90
CA GLY A 519 -11.35 24.13 1.70
C GLY A 519 -11.00 25.25 0.71
N GLY A 520 -9.99 25.00 -0.12
CA GLY A 520 -9.46 25.98 -1.07
C GLY A 520 -8.07 25.58 -1.58
N SER A 521 -7.41 26.53 -2.23
CA SER A 521 -6.06 26.37 -2.76
C SER A 521 -5.12 27.36 -2.09
N GLY A 522 -3.93 26.90 -1.73
CA GLY A 522 -2.96 27.69 -1.01
C GLY A 522 -1.53 27.55 -1.53
N ALA A 523 -0.72 28.54 -1.21
CA ALA A 523 0.71 28.60 -1.49
C ALA A 523 1.48 28.96 -0.21
N LEU A 524 2.68 28.41 -0.07
CA LEU A 524 3.56 28.58 1.09
C LEU A 524 4.90 29.15 0.61
N THR A 525 5.41 30.16 1.31
CA THR A 525 6.81 30.59 1.15
C THR A 525 7.35 31.09 2.48
N VAL A 526 8.68 31.20 2.59
CA VAL A 526 9.32 31.84 3.74
C VAL A 526 9.93 33.16 3.27
N PHE A 527 9.58 34.25 3.95
CA PHE A 527 10.09 35.58 3.64
C PHE A 527 10.53 36.27 4.92
N ASN A 528 11.75 36.81 4.94
CA ASN A 528 12.37 37.40 6.13
C ASN A 528 12.32 36.49 7.36
N ARG A 529 12.61 35.20 7.18
CA ARG A 529 12.60 34.14 8.23
C ARG A 529 11.23 33.85 8.86
N GLU A 530 10.15 34.31 8.26
CA GLU A 530 8.79 34.03 8.71
C GLU A 530 8.01 33.30 7.61
N PRO A 531 7.23 32.25 7.93
CA PRO A 531 6.43 31.55 6.93
C PRO A 531 5.15 32.34 6.64
N TYR A 532 4.83 32.45 5.36
CA TYR A 532 3.62 33.08 4.84
C TYR A 532 2.81 32.06 4.06
N VAL A 533 1.49 32.12 4.22
CA VAL A 533 0.53 31.33 3.44
C VAL A 533 -0.43 32.27 2.74
N LEU A 534 -0.55 32.10 1.42
CA LEU A 534 -1.63 32.67 0.65
C LEU A 534 -2.69 31.60 0.49
N PHE A 535 -3.93 31.87 0.87
CA PHE A 535 -5.01 30.90 0.77
C PHE A 535 -6.21 31.51 0.08
N ALA A 536 -6.74 30.86 -0.96
CA ALA A 536 -7.94 31.25 -1.67
C ALA A 536 -9.04 30.20 -1.42
N ASP A 537 -10.12 30.61 -0.76
CA ASP A 537 -11.28 29.76 -0.55
C ASP A 537 -12.21 29.74 -1.79
N TYR A 538 -13.09 28.74 -1.84
CA TYR A 538 -14.08 28.62 -2.92
C TYR A 538 -15.23 29.65 -2.84
N ASN A 539 -15.26 30.49 -1.80
CA ASN A 539 -16.28 31.52 -1.59
C ASN A 539 -15.83 32.90 -2.08
N GLY A 540 -14.61 33.01 -2.59
CA GLY A 540 -14.04 34.23 -3.17
C GLY A 540 -13.32 35.14 -2.22
N LYS A 541 -12.85 34.60 -1.09
CA LYS A 541 -11.91 35.25 -0.21
C LYS A 541 -10.51 34.67 -0.43
N CYS A 542 -9.54 35.56 -0.65
CA CYS A 542 -8.12 35.21 -0.62
C CYS A 542 -7.40 35.98 0.48
N GLU A 543 -6.72 35.24 1.36
CA GLU A 543 -6.03 35.77 2.53
C GLU A 543 -4.54 35.48 2.45
N LEU A 544 -3.73 36.52 2.64
CA LEU A 544 -2.31 36.37 2.97
C LEU A 544 -2.17 36.36 4.48
N LYS A 545 -1.59 35.29 5.04
CA LYS A 545 -1.34 35.13 6.46
C LYS A 545 0.13 34.91 6.74
N LYS A 546 0.56 35.30 7.93
CA LYS A 546 1.92 35.15 8.44
C LYS A 546 1.90 34.47 9.81
N TYR A 547 2.78 33.52 10.03
CA TYR A 547 2.97 32.97 11.37
C TYR A 547 3.95 33.83 12.17
N SER A 548 3.48 34.46 13.23
CA SER A 548 4.32 35.26 14.13
C SER A 548 3.72 35.32 15.52
N GLY A 549 4.57 35.25 16.55
CA GLY A 549 4.12 35.26 17.94
C GLY A 549 3.26 34.04 18.31
N GLY A 550 3.55 32.87 17.72
CA GLY A 550 2.87 31.61 18.04
C GLY A 550 1.52 31.40 17.37
N LYS A 551 1.10 32.28 16.44
CA LYS A 551 -0.20 32.20 15.76
C LYS A 551 -0.14 32.71 14.32
N TRP A 552 -1.13 32.28 13.52
CA TRP A 552 -1.38 32.83 12.18
C TRP A 552 -2.10 34.18 12.28
N ASN A 553 -1.51 35.22 11.70
CA ASN A 553 -2.07 36.56 11.63
C ASN A 553 -2.39 36.90 10.17
N THR A 554 -3.58 37.40 9.90
CA THR A 554 -3.94 37.93 8.57
C THR A 554 -3.16 39.21 8.31
N VAL A 555 -2.45 39.24 7.19
CA VAL A 555 -1.70 40.40 6.70
C VAL A 555 -2.56 41.20 5.73
N SER A 556 -3.12 40.54 4.72
CA SER A 556 -3.93 41.18 3.67
C SER A 556 -5.08 40.26 3.26
N VAL A 557 -6.20 40.85 2.81
CA VAL A 557 -7.38 40.13 2.30
C VAL A 557 -7.81 40.74 0.97
N LEU A 558 -8.10 39.90 -0.01
CA LEU A 558 -8.72 40.26 -1.27
C LEU A 558 -10.05 39.50 -1.40
N ASN A 559 -11.11 40.23 -1.74
CA ASN A 559 -12.44 39.67 -1.95
C ASN A 559 -12.84 39.81 -3.42
N PHE A 560 -13.10 38.69 -4.09
CA PHE A 560 -13.45 38.66 -5.51
C PHE A 560 -14.97 38.68 -5.76
N GLY A 561 -15.76 38.54 -4.70
CA GLY A 561 -17.22 38.41 -4.79
C GLY A 561 -17.66 36.95 -4.98
N ALA A 562 -18.97 36.71 -4.92
CA ALA A 562 -19.52 35.37 -4.95
C ALA A 562 -19.16 34.61 -6.26
N ASN A 563 -18.83 33.32 -6.14
CA ASN A 563 -18.49 32.41 -7.25
C ASN A 563 -17.21 32.75 -8.02
N LYS A 564 -16.33 33.58 -7.47
CA LYS A 564 -14.97 33.78 -7.97
C LYS A 564 -13.97 33.19 -7.01
N TYR A 565 -12.88 32.60 -7.47
CA TYR A 565 -11.78 32.13 -6.63
C TYR A 565 -10.50 32.01 -7.46
N SER A 566 -9.34 31.97 -6.79
CA SER A 566 -8.07 31.66 -7.44
C SER A 566 -7.90 30.14 -7.50
N ASN A 567 -7.80 29.58 -8.69
CA ASN A 567 -7.61 28.15 -8.91
C ASN A 567 -6.18 27.70 -8.63
N ALA A 568 -5.19 28.56 -8.89
CA ALA A 568 -3.79 28.25 -8.68
C ALA A 568 -3.03 29.47 -8.13
N PRO A 569 -3.33 29.89 -6.88
CA PRO A 569 -2.58 30.97 -6.26
C PRO A 569 -1.11 30.58 -6.09
N ALA A 570 -0.20 31.53 -6.32
CA ALA A 570 1.22 31.36 -6.07
C ALA A 570 1.76 32.46 -5.15
N LEU A 571 2.81 32.13 -4.40
CA LEU A 571 3.43 33.03 -3.44
C LEU A 571 4.95 32.83 -3.52
N GLY A 572 5.70 33.92 -3.71
CA GLY A 572 7.16 33.86 -3.80
C GLY A 572 7.80 35.21 -3.55
N ALA A 573 9.12 35.21 -3.39
CA ALA A 573 9.88 36.42 -3.09
C ALA A 573 10.83 36.77 -4.24
N ALA A 574 10.93 38.06 -4.55
CA ALA A 574 11.86 38.59 -5.54
C ALA A 574 12.24 40.04 -5.20
N GLY A 575 13.45 40.48 -5.50
CA GLY A 575 13.89 41.86 -5.29
C GLY A 575 13.69 42.39 -3.87
N GLY A 576 13.77 41.50 -2.86
CA GLY A 576 13.52 41.85 -1.46
C GLY A 576 12.05 42.13 -1.11
N LYS A 577 11.10 41.71 -1.94
CA LYS A 577 9.65 41.84 -1.71
C LYS A 577 8.94 40.48 -1.83
N LEU A 578 7.82 40.37 -1.14
CA LEU A 578 6.90 39.23 -1.26
C LEU A 578 5.84 39.54 -2.33
N TYR A 579 5.59 38.57 -3.20
CA TYR A 579 4.60 38.66 -4.26
C TYR A 579 3.59 37.52 -4.21
N ALA A 580 2.34 37.85 -4.53
CA ALA A 580 1.25 36.91 -4.72
C ALA A 580 0.78 36.95 -6.17
N LEU A 581 0.61 35.80 -6.81
CA LEU A 581 -0.05 35.69 -8.11
C LEU A 581 -1.44 35.10 -7.89
N ILE A 582 -2.45 35.80 -8.39
CA ILE A 582 -3.85 35.45 -8.14
C ILE A 582 -4.61 35.50 -9.46
N ASP A 583 -5.30 34.42 -9.77
CA ASP A 583 -6.12 34.25 -10.98
C ASP A 583 -7.62 34.44 -10.73
N ASP A 584 -8.38 34.71 -11.79
CA ASP A 584 -9.85 34.77 -11.78
C ASP A 584 -10.42 33.48 -12.38
N CYS A 585 -10.67 32.48 -11.52
CA CYS A 585 -11.16 31.14 -11.92
C CYS A 585 -10.31 30.50 -13.03
N GLY A 586 -9.00 30.58 -12.87
CA GLY A 586 -7.96 30.11 -13.77
C GLY A 586 -7.50 31.15 -14.79
N LYS A 587 -8.19 32.27 -14.95
CA LYS A 587 -7.94 33.23 -16.04
C LYS A 587 -7.16 34.44 -15.56
N ASN A 588 -6.44 35.04 -16.50
CA ASN A 588 -5.84 36.37 -16.36
C ASN A 588 -5.12 36.63 -15.02
N PRO A 589 -4.14 35.79 -14.62
CA PRO A 589 -3.46 35.93 -13.35
C PRO A 589 -2.80 37.31 -13.22
N GLN A 590 -3.03 37.94 -12.06
CA GLN A 590 -2.51 39.26 -11.69
C GLN A 590 -1.48 39.08 -10.59
N LEU A 591 -0.31 39.70 -10.78
CA LEU A 591 0.73 39.78 -9.76
C LEU A 591 0.41 40.93 -8.79
N TYR A 592 0.59 40.67 -7.50
CA TYR A 592 0.47 41.64 -6.42
C TYR A 592 1.77 41.66 -5.62
N ALA A 593 2.26 42.86 -5.28
CA ALA A 593 3.37 43.04 -4.35
C ALA A 593 2.81 43.35 -2.95
N LEU A 594 3.43 42.80 -1.91
CA LEU A 594 3.13 43.21 -0.54
C LEU A 594 3.84 44.53 -0.24
N ASN A 595 3.08 45.61 -0.08
CA ASN A 595 3.57 46.91 0.37
C ASN A 595 2.83 47.31 1.66
N SER A 596 3.56 47.56 2.75
CA SER A 596 2.99 48.07 4.01
C SER A 596 1.79 47.28 4.56
N GLY A 597 1.78 45.95 4.40
CA GLY A 597 0.70 45.08 4.85
C GLY A 597 -0.46 44.91 3.86
N THR A 598 -0.41 45.54 2.69
CA THR A 598 -1.45 45.44 1.66
C THR A 598 -0.90 44.82 0.37
N LEU A 599 -1.70 43.95 -0.26
CA LEU A 599 -1.41 43.43 -1.60
C LEU A 599 -1.84 44.43 -2.67
N GLU A 600 -0.87 45.00 -3.37
CA GLU A 600 -1.08 46.01 -4.42
C GLU A 600 -0.71 45.44 -5.78
N LYS A 601 -1.49 45.74 -6.83
CA LYS A 601 -1.22 45.24 -8.18
C LYS A 601 0.16 45.68 -8.68
N SER A 602 0.92 44.73 -9.20
CA SER A 602 2.23 44.95 -9.82
C SER A 602 2.19 44.47 -11.26
N GLY A 603 2.38 45.38 -12.22
CA GLY A 603 2.24 45.09 -13.65
C GLY A 603 0.80 44.82 -14.10
N SER A 604 0.60 44.64 -15.41
CA SER A 604 -0.70 44.24 -15.97
C SER A 604 -1.00 42.77 -15.69
N ALA A 605 -2.28 42.37 -15.70
CA ALA A 605 -2.64 40.95 -15.69
C ALA A 605 -2.03 40.22 -16.90
N LEU A 606 -1.61 38.98 -16.69
CA LEU A 606 -1.10 38.12 -17.76
C LEU A 606 -2.28 37.66 -18.63
N ASN A 607 -2.10 37.61 -19.94
CA ASN A 607 -3.13 37.07 -20.85
C ASN A 607 -3.02 35.54 -20.91
N VAL A 608 -3.75 34.85 -20.02
CA VAL A 608 -3.72 33.38 -19.86
C VAL A 608 -5.15 32.86 -19.81
N LYS A 609 -5.44 31.81 -20.59
CA LYS A 609 -6.79 31.26 -20.71
C LYS A 609 -7.17 30.31 -19.57
N LEU A 610 -6.22 29.52 -19.08
CA LEU A 610 -6.34 28.73 -17.86
C LEU A 610 -4.93 28.44 -17.32
N VAL A 611 -4.55 29.12 -16.25
CA VAL A 611 -3.25 28.97 -15.60
C VAL A 611 -3.16 27.63 -14.87
N ALA A 612 -2.03 26.95 -15.03
CA ALA A 612 -1.71 25.69 -14.36
C ALA A 612 -0.37 25.81 -13.63
N SER A 613 -0.39 25.48 -12.34
CA SER A 613 0.79 25.42 -11.44
C SER A 613 1.77 26.57 -11.64
N PRO A 614 1.36 27.83 -11.44
CA PRO A 614 2.28 28.96 -11.54
C PRO A 614 3.28 28.95 -10.38
N GLU A 615 4.51 29.37 -10.65
CA GLU A 615 5.56 29.55 -9.65
C GLU A 615 6.21 30.93 -9.80
N ILE A 616 6.47 31.61 -8.70
CA ILE A 616 7.09 32.95 -8.68
C ILE A 616 8.55 32.79 -8.27
N PHE A 617 9.47 33.34 -9.06
CA PHE A 617 10.90 33.28 -8.78
C PHE A 617 11.58 34.64 -8.98
N ASP A 618 12.74 34.82 -8.37
CA ASP A 618 13.60 35.97 -8.60
C ASP A 618 14.48 35.74 -9.83
N LYS A 619 14.46 36.68 -10.77
CA LYS A 619 15.48 36.76 -11.80
C LYS A 619 16.13 38.14 -11.73
N SER A 620 17.38 38.15 -11.26
CA SER A 620 18.20 39.37 -11.23
C SER A 620 17.52 40.52 -10.48
N GLY A 621 16.83 40.22 -9.37
CA GLY A 621 16.12 41.20 -8.54
C GLY A 621 14.73 41.60 -9.05
N CYS A 622 14.27 41.05 -10.18
CA CYS A 622 12.93 41.30 -10.71
C CYS A 622 12.03 40.08 -10.50
N PRO A 623 10.72 40.28 -10.23
CA PRO A 623 9.78 39.17 -10.11
C PRO A 623 9.53 38.55 -11.48
N ALA A 624 9.64 37.22 -11.56
CA ALA A 624 9.29 36.43 -12.72
C ALA A 624 8.31 35.31 -12.33
N VAL A 625 7.58 34.81 -13.32
CA VAL A 625 6.55 33.77 -13.14
C VAL A 625 6.67 32.75 -14.25
N ILE A 626 6.76 31.47 -13.91
CA ILE A 626 6.57 30.36 -14.85
C ILE A 626 5.18 29.75 -14.66
N TYR A 627 4.50 29.41 -15.76
CA TYR A 627 3.16 28.82 -15.72
C TYR A 627 2.83 28.04 -16.99
N GLY A 628 1.92 27.06 -16.86
CA GLY A 628 1.23 26.45 -18.00
C GLY A 628 -0.03 27.24 -18.38
N ASP A 629 -0.29 27.42 -19.68
CA ASP A 629 -1.57 27.90 -20.21
C ASP A 629 -2.31 26.73 -20.86
N PHE A 630 -3.20 26.09 -20.11
CA PHE A 630 -3.85 24.84 -20.49
C PHE A 630 -4.63 24.96 -21.81
N PHE A 631 -5.44 26.01 -21.95
CA PHE A 631 -6.19 26.26 -23.19
C PHE A 631 -5.40 27.07 -24.23
N GLY A 632 -4.31 27.72 -23.84
CA GLY A 632 -3.33 28.31 -24.75
C GLY A 632 -2.38 27.28 -25.38
N LYS A 633 -2.28 26.08 -24.78
CA LYS A 633 -1.41 24.96 -25.18
C LYS A 633 0.07 25.33 -25.21
N LYS A 634 0.52 26.12 -24.24
CA LYS A 634 1.91 26.56 -24.10
C LYS A 634 2.33 26.64 -22.64
N THR A 635 3.62 26.58 -22.38
CA THR A 635 4.24 26.93 -21.10
C THR A 635 5.07 28.18 -21.32
N GLU A 636 4.96 29.16 -20.43
CA GLU A 636 5.71 30.41 -20.53
C GLU A 636 6.34 30.74 -19.19
N ALA A 637 7.56 31.31 -19.24
CA ALA A 637 8.10 32.08 -18.13
C ALA A 637 8.21 33.55 -18.55
N LYS A 638 7.74 34.45 -17.70
CA LYS A 638 7.74 35.90 -17.94
C LYS A 638 8.35 36.65 -16.76
N ILE A 639 9.16 37.66 -17.08
CA ILE A 639 9.75 38.59 -16.12
C ILE A 639 9.02 39.93 -16.19
N LEU A 640 8.78 40.56 -15.05
CA LEU A 640 8.21 41.90 -14.97
C LEU A 640 9.33 42.91 -14.76
N GLU A 641 9.62 43.67 -15.81
CA GLU A 641 10.57 44.79 -15.81
C GLU A 641 9.82 46.14 -15.82
N LEU A 642 10.56 47.25 -15.82
CA LEU A 642 9.99 48.61 -15.82
C LEU A 642 9.07 48.90 -17.01
N ASP A 643 9.32 48.29 -18.16
CA ASP A 643 8.53 48.43 -19.39
C ASP A 643 7.42 47.37 -19.53
N GLY A 644 7.24 46.49 -18.55
CA GLY A 644 6.17 45.50 -18.47
C GLY A 644 6.65 44.06 -18.54
N TRP A 645 5.73 43.14 -18.90
CA TRP A 645 6.02 41.71 -18.97
C TRP A 645 6.79 41.34 -20.23
N LYS A 646 7.90 40.62 -20.07
CA LYS A 646 8.70 40.04 -21.15
C LYS A 646 8.75 38.52 -21.05
N SER A 647 8.54 37.83 -22.17
CA SER A 647 8.75 36.37 -22.23
C SER A 647 10.23 36.04 -22.25
N ILE A 648 10.65 35.13 -21.36
CA ILE A 648 12.02 34.63 -21.27
C ILE A 648 12.11 33.13 -21.56
N VAL A 649 11.00 32.39 -21.43
CA VAL A 649 10.87 31.00 -21.88
C VAL A 649 9.51 30.84 -22.58
N THR A 650 9.47 30.08 -23.66
CA THR A 650 8.22 29.68 -24.32
C THR A 650 8.38 28.28 -24.88
N GLU A 651 7.56 27.36 -24.38
CA GLU A 651 7.54 25.95 -24.78
C GLU A 651 6.18 25.56 -25.35
N SER A 652 6.20 24.63 -26.30
CA SER A 652 4.98 24.06 -26.86
C SER A 652 4.37 23.01 -25.94
N GLY A 653 3.05 23.01 -25.78
CA GLY A 653 2.35 22.17 -24.81
C GLY A 653 2.19 22.89 -23.48
N SER A 654 1.12 22.59 -22.74
CA SER A 654 0.91 23.17 -21.41
C SER A 654 1.47 22.25 -20.35
N ALA A 655 2.39 22.77 -19.55
CA ALA A 655 2.84 22.11 -18.34
C ALA A 655 1.67 21.96 -17.37
N ASN A 656 1.62 20.83 -16.66
CA ASN A 656 0.65 20.57 -15.59
C ASN A 656 1.25 20.78 -14.19
N ALA A 657 2.58 20.77 -14.07
CA ALA A 657 3.29 21.25 -12.90
C ALA A 657 4.53 22.04 -13.32
N ASN A 658 4.85 23.08 -12.55
CA ASN A 658 6.10 23.84 -12.69
C ASN A 658 6.71 24.05 -11.31
N ASP A 659 8.03 24.11 -11.26
CA ASP A 659 8.78 24.50 -10.08
C ASP A 659 10.07 25.23 -10.50
N ALA A 660 10.62 26.04 -9.60
CA ALA A 660 11.79 26.86 -9.85
C ALA A 660 12.78 26.78 -8.68
N ALA A 661 14.06 26.62 -9.02
CA ALA A 661 15.15 26.68 -8.05
C ALA A 661 16.24 27.63 -8.53
N ALA A 662 16.94 28.27 -7.60
CA ALA A 662 18.07 29.14 -7.92
C ALA A 662 19.35 28.65 -7.23
N ALA A 663 20.45 28.61 -7.98
CA ALA A 663 21.76 28.26 -7.46
C ALA A 663 22.85 28.91 -8.32
N ASP A 664 23.93 29.40 -7.70
CA ASP A 664 25.08 30.01 -8.38
C ASP A 664 24.72 31.16 -9.35
N GLY A 665 23.65 31.91 -9.02
CA GLY A 665 23.13 33.01 -9.84
C GLY A 665 22.26 32.57 -11.04
N GLU A 666 22.18 31.28 -11.30
CA GLU A 666 21.33 30.70 -12.34
C GLU A 666 19.95 30.32 -11.78
N VAL A 667 18.95 30.27 -12.66
CA VAL A 667 17.60 29.82 -12.34
C VAL A 667 17.25 28.59 -13.16
N TYR A 668 16.80 27.55 -12.49
CA TYR A 668 16.42 26.25 -13.03
C TYR A 668 14.90 26.15 -13.00
N LEU A 669 14.29 26.02 -14.17
CA LEU A 669 12.84 25.97 -14.36
C LEU A 669 12.44 24.57 -14.83
N PHE A 670 11.75 23.84 -13.97
CA PHE A 670 11.33 22.47 -14.24
C PHE A 670 9.83 22.42 -14.55
N SER A 671 9.47 21.72 -15.62
CA SER A 671 8.08 21.56 -16.05
C SER A 671 7.76 20.11 -16.41
N THR A 672 6.63 19.59 -15.92
CA THR A 672 6.08 18.30 -16.35
C THR A 672 4.88 18.48 -17.27
N TYR A 673 4.65 17.49 -18.13
CA TYR A 673 3.65 17.55 -19.20
C TYR A 673 2.82 16.27 -19.28
N ASN A 674 1.56 16.45 -19.65
CA ASN A 674 0.72 15.36 -20.15
C ASN A 674 1.12 15.09 -21.61
N GLU A 675 1.53 13.85 -21.91
CA GLU A 675 1.92 13.36 -23.24
C GLU A 675 3.32 13.75 -23.75
N GLN A 676 4.11 14.54 -23.00
CA GLN A 676 5.50 14.85 -23.33
C GLN A 676 6.44 14.51 -22.17
N SER A 677 7.72 14.34 -22.47
CA SER A 677 8.75 14.24 -21.43
C SER A 677 8.83 15.55 -20.65
N PRO A 678 9.17 15.51 -19.35
CA PRO A 678 9.49 16.72 -18.60
C PRO A 678 10.62 17.52 -19.24
N LYS A 679 10.63 18.83 -18.99
CA LYS A 679 11.64 19.75 -19.51
C LYS A 679 12.31 20.51 -18.39
N LEU A 680 13.59 20.82 -18.61
CA LEU A 680 14.37 21.72 -17.77
C LEU A 680 14.85 22.89 -18.63
N ASN A 681 14.58 24.12 -18.19
CA ASN A 681 15.16 25.33 -18.75
C ASN A 681 16.11 25.94 -17.72
N ILE A 682 17.35 26.21 -18.11
CA ILE A 682 18.35 26.87 -17.25
C ILE A 682 18.57 28.27 -17.79
N LEU A 683 18.21 29.25 -16.98
CA LEU A 683 18.46 30.66 -17.23
C LEU A 683 19.81 31.03 -16.62
N THR A 684 20.82 31.13 -17.49
CA THR A 684 22.20 31.35 -17.09
C THR A 684 22.48 32.80 -16.71
N ASN A 685 23.62 33.02 -16.05
CA ASN A 685 24.06 34.36 -15.62
C ASN A 685 24.27 35.33 -16.81
N ASP A 686 24.68 34.82 -17.97
CA ASP A 686 24.86 35.59 -19.21
C ASP A 686 23.55 35.80 -20.00
N GLY A 687 22.42 35.35 -19.46
CA GLY A 687 21.08 35.58 -20.02
C GLY A 687 20.68 34.60 -21.12
N MET A 688 21.41 33.49 -21.30
CA MET A 688 20.98 32.40 -22.18
C MET A 688 19.89 31.55 -21.52
N ASN A 689 19.07 30.91 -22.36
CA ASN A 689 18.16 29.86 -21.94
C ASN A 689 18.63 28.52 -22.53
N LEU A 690 19.09 27.61 -21.69
CA LEU A 690 19.47 26.25 -22.08
C LEU A 690 18.30 25.30 -21.79
N ALA A 691 17.71 24.74 -22.85
CA ALA A 691 16.55 23.85 -22.74
C ALA A 691 16.95 22.38 -22.93
N TYR A 692 16.48 21.51 -22.04
CA TYR A 692 16.75 20.08 -22.02
C TYR A 692 15.45 19.27 -21.95
N ASP A 693 15.33 18.25 -22.79
CA ASP A 693 14.31 17.22 -22.67
C ASP A 693 14.80 16.12 -21.72
N LEU A 694 14.04 15.84 -20.66
CA LEU A 694 14.41 14.90 -19.63
C LEU A 694 13.82 13.51 -19.91
N SER A 695 14.28 12.88 -20.99
CA SER A 695 13.71 11.61 -21.50
C SER A 695 13.87 10.41 -20.58
N ALA A 696 14.75 10.49 -19.57
CA ALA A 696 14.89 9.47 -18.52
C ALA A 696 13.65 9.41 -17.59
N VAL A 697 12.86 10.48 -17.55
CA VAL A 697 11.59 10.53 -16.82
C VAL A 697 10.45 10.16 -17.77
N PRO A 698 9.56 9.22 -17.39
CA PRO A 698 8.40 8.87 -18.21
C PRO A 698 7.51 10.07 -18.55
N ALA A 699 6.99 10.07 -19.78
CA ALA A 699 5.94 11.00 -20.20
C ALA A 699 4.66 10.80 -19.38
N ASN A 700 3.84 11.84 -19.24
CA ASN A 700 2.65 11.88 -18.36
C ASN A 700 2.98 11.85 -16.86
N SER A 701 4.20 12.19 -16.49
CA SER A 701 4.50 12.55 -15.12
C SER A 701 3.63 13.75 -14.69
N SER A 702 3.03 13.63 -13.52
CA SER A 702 2.27 14.70 -12.86
C SER A 702 3.03 15.16 -11.63
N TYR A 703 2.69 16.33 -11.08
CA TYR A 703 3.54 16.98 -10.08
C TYR A 703 4.98 17.21 -10.61
N GLY A 704 5.70 18.13 -10.01
CA GLY A 704 7.08 18.38 -10.37
C GLY A 704 7.69 19.27 -9.31
N SER A 705 8.83 18.87 -8.78
CA SER A 705 9.60 19.73 -7.90
C SER A 705 11.09 19.62 -8.23
N ILE A 706 11.81 20.72 -8.05
CA ILE A 706 13.24 20.83 -8.33
C ILE A 706 13.98 21.42 -7.14
N ALA A 707 15.14 20.85 -6.83
CA ALA A 707 16.11 21.44 -5.93
C ALA A 707 17.50 21.34 -6.55
N VAL A 708 18.38 22.30 -6.25
CA VAL A 708 19.72 22.35 -6.82
C VAL A 708 20.73 22.42 -5.68
N GLY A 709 21.59 21.41 -5.61
CA GLY A 709 22.73 21.37 -4.69
C GLY A 709 24.00 21.94 -5.34
N THR A 710 25.13 21.73 -4.67
CA THR A 710 26.43 22.25 -5.12
C THR A 710 26.85 21.67 -6.47
N GLU A 711 26.74 20.34 -6.64
CA GLU A 711 27.22 19.64 -7.84
C GLU A 711 26.07 19.04 -8.67
N CYS A 712 24.86 18.95 -8.11
CA CYS A 712 23.76 18.19 -8.69
C CYS A 712 22.43 18.92 -8.67
N ILE A 713 21.61 18.61 -9.65
CA ILE A 713 20.18 18.88 -9.62
C ILE A 713 19.44 17.66 -9.09
N TYR A 714 18.31 17.90 -8.44
CA TYR A 714 17.37 16.89 -7.99
C TYR A 714 16.00 17.26 -8.52
N ILE A 715 15.27 16.28 -9.05
CA ILE A 715 13.88 16.47 -9.46
C ILE A 715 13.02 15.35 -8.90
N SER A 716 11.82 15.68 -8.42
CA SER A 716 10.81 14.70 -8.03
C SER A 716 9.59 14.82 -8.92
N VAL A 717 9.03 13.67 -9.30
CA VAL A 717 7.82 13.57 -10.13
C VAL A 717 6.90 12.49 -9.59
N LEU A 718 5.60 12.61 -9.89
CA LEU A 718 4.61 11.56 -9.68
C LEU A 718 4.40 10.82 -11.01
N GLN A 719 4.86 9.57 -11.06
CA GLN A 719 4.75 8.67 -12.21
C GLN A 719 4.17 7.32 -11.79
N ASP A 720 3.23 6.78 -12.56
CA ASP A 720 2.62 5.46 -12.31
C ASP A 720 2.11 5.26 -10.86
N GLY A 721 1.56 6.31 -10.26
CA GLY A 721 1.06 6.29 -8.88
C GLY A 721 2.16 6.26 -7.80
N ALA A 722 3.39 6.66 -8.15
CA ALA A 722 4.54 6.71 -7.25
C ALA A 722 5.30 8.04 -7.37
N VAL A 723 5.71 8.61 -6.24
CA VAL A 723 6.68 9.72 -6.25
C VAL A 723 8.08 9.10 -6.40
N VAL A 724 8.79 9.53 -7.43
CA VAL A 724 10.16 9.11 -7.73
C VAL A 724 11.04 10.35 -7.84
N THR A 725 12.20 10.28 -7.19
CA THR A 725 13.19 11.35 -7.20
C THR A 725 14.39 10.92 -8.03
N TYR A 726 14.88 11.84 -8.82
CA TYR A 726 16.03 11.69 -9.71
C TYR A 726 17.09 12.73 -9.35
N SER A 727 18.32 12.45 -9.76
CA SER A 727 19.45 13.35 -9.62
C SER A 727 20.32 13.33 -10.89
N ALA A 728 20.95 14.45 -11.21
CA ALA A 728 21.92 14.55 -12.30
C ALA A 728 23.02 15.56 -11.94
N PRO A 729 24.25 15.42 -12.46
CA PRO A 729 25.27 16.48 -12.40
C PRO A 729 24.75 17.77 -13.06
N LYS A 730 25.14 18.93 -12.53
CA LYS A 730 24.71 20.24 -13.06
C LYS A 730 25.17 20.51 -14.50
N ASP A 731 26.33 19.98 -14.89
CA ASP A 731 26.88 20.13 -16.24
C ASP A 731 26.28 19.13 -17.25
N GLU A 732 25.60 18.09 -16.77
CA GLU A 732 24.89 17.11 -17.60
C GLU A 732 23.45 16.86 -17.09
N PRO A 733 22.61 17.90 -17.02
CA PRO A 733 21.31 17.84 -16.34
C PRO A 733 20.31 16.86 -16.98
N GLN A 734 20.52 16.47 -18.24
CA GLN A 734 19.73 15.45 -18.94
C GLN A 734 20.02 14.01 -18.49
N ASN A 735 21.17 13.76 -17.84
CA ASN A 735 21.63 12.43 -17.45
C ASN A 735 21.09 12.03 -16.06
N LEU A 736 19.76 12.03 -15.93
CA LEU A 736 19.07 11.72 -14.69
C LEU A 736 19.17 10.24 -14.33
N THR A 737 19.61 9.99 -13.10
CA THR A 737 19.54 8.69 -12.44
C THR A 737 18.62 8.78 -11.24
N ARG A 738 17.97 7.66 -10.92
CA ARG A 738 17.08 7.61 -9.76
C ARG A 738 17.89 7.79 -8.47
N LEU A 739 17.40 8.64 -7.56
CA LEU A 739 17.95 8.82 -6.22
C LEU A 739 17.25 7.85 -5.27
N GLY A 740 17.94 6.78 -4.85
CA GLY A 740 17.37 5.73 -4.01
C GLY A 740 16.24 4.95 -4.69
N ASP A 741 15.48 4.21 -3.88
CA ASP A 741 14.28 3.50 -4.31
C ASP A 741 13.06 4.46 -4.45
N VAL A 742 11.83 3.93 -4.52
CA VAL A 742 10.63 4.73 -4.75
C VAL A 742 10.43 5.56 -3.48
N THR A 743 10.39 6.89 -3.62
CA THR A 743 10.18 7.78 -2.47
C THR A 743 8.87 7.45 -1.77
N CYS A 744 7.77 7.29 -2.51
CA CYS A 744 6.49 6.86 -1.95
C CYS A 744 5.62 6.13 -2.98
N ARG A 745 4.95 5.05 -2.56
CA ARG A 745 3.88 4.39 -3.32
C ARG A 745 2.87 3.72 -2.36
N PRO A 746 1.55 3.83 -2.62
CA PRO A 746 0.93 4.74 -3.59
C PRO A 746 1.20 6.21 -3.25
N ALA A 747 1.16 7.07 -4.26
CA ALA A 747 1.33 8.51 -4.11
C ALA A 747 0.32 9.26 -4.99
N TRP A 748 -0.13 10.39 -4.48
CA TRP A 748 -1.12 11.28 -5.09
C TRP A 748 -0.56 12.69 -5.33
N ASN A 749 0.27 13.18 -4.42
CA ASN A 749 0.94 14.46 -4.53
C ASN A 749 2.23 14.44 -3.70
N GLY A 750 3.15 15.34 -4.01
CA GLY A 750 4.35 15.57 -3.20
C GLY A 750 4.87 16.99 -3.31
N SER A 751 5.95 17.29 -2.58
CA SER A 751 6.73 18.52 -2.69
C SER A 751 8.12 18.30 -2.06
N MET A 752 9.18 18.81 -2.68
CA MET A 752 10.57 18.50 -2.30
C MET A 752 11.36 19.75 -1.89
N GLN A 753 12.30 19.59 -0.95
CA GLN A 753 13.31 20.60 -0.60
C GLN A 753 14.69 19.94 -0.42
N LEU A 754 15.74 20.71 -0.65
CA LEU A 754 17.12 20.33 -0.30
C LEU A 754 17.57 21.21 0.88
N ILE A 755 17.91 20.58 2.01
CA ILE A 755 18.38 21.26 3.21
C ILE A 755 19.60 20.50 3.73
N ASN A 756 20.73 21.17 3.97
CA ASN A 756 21.93 20.57 4.55
C ASN A 756 22.37 19.24 3.91
N ASN A 757 22.40 19.18 2.57
CA ASN A 757 22.75 17.98 1.81
C ASN A 757 21.80 16.79 2.03
N MET A 758 20.56 17.06 2.44
CA MET A 758 19.48 16.09 2.57
C MET A 758 18.32 16.52 1.68
N VAL A 759 17.84 15.60 0.86
CA VAL A 759 16.63 15.80 0.06
C VAL A 759 15.45 15.35 0.91
N TYR A 760 14.52 16.25 1.17
CA TYR A 760 13.26 16.00 1.86
C TYR A 760 12.11 16.00 0.86
N SER A 761 11.21 15.04 0.97
CA SER A 761 10.03 14.92 0.11
C SER A 761 8.79 14.70 0.98
N ALA A 762 7.96 15.74 1.08
CA ALA A 762 6.61 15.60 1.63
C ALA A 762 5.73 14.89 0.61
N VAL A 763 4.92 13.93 1.05
CA VAL A 763 4.10 13.08 0.19
C VAL A 763 2.73 12.80 0.82
N VAL A 764 1.73 12.62 -0.03
CA VAL A 764 0.40 12.09 0.33
C VAL A 764 0.03 10.95 -0.60
N SER A 765 -0.55 9.89 -0.06
CA SER A 765 -0.88 8.67 -0.80
C SER A 765 -2.22 8.72 -1.54
N SER A 766 -3.17 9.55 -1.07
CA SER A 766 -4.48 9.80 -1.64
C SER A 766 -5.07 11.09 -1.05
N THR A 767 -6.29 11.44 -1.46
CA THR A 767 -7.07 12.51 -0.85
C THR A 767 -7.47 12.16 0.59
N ASP A 768 -7.39 13.13 1.50
CA ASP A 768 -7.72 12.99 2.94
C ASP A 768 -6.96 11.85 3.66
N MET A 769 -5.68 11.67 3.31
CA MET A 769 -4.81 10.68 3.95
C MET A 769 -3.73 11.35 4.81
N PRO A 770 -3.20 10.67 5.84
CA PRO A 770 -2.06 11.15 6.60
C PRO A 770 -0.89 11.49 5.68
N ILE A 771 -0.25 12.63 5.94
CA ILE A 771 0.96 13.04 5.24
C ILE A 771 2.17 12.26 5.79
N ASP A 772 3.15 12.00 4.93
CA ASP A 772 4.48 11.52 5.32
C ASP A 772 5.54 12.45 4.75
N VAL A 773 6.70 12.52 5.40
CA VAL A 773 7.85 13.24 4.88
C VAL A 773 8.99 12.26 4.86
N LYS A 774 9.51 12.00 3.66
CA LYS A 774 10.65 11.12 3.46
C LYS A 774 11.91 11.95 3.28
N TYR A 775 13.06 11.38 3.62
CA TYR A 775 14.34 12.00 3.37
C TYR A 775 15.36 10.99 2.82
N HIS A 776 16.32 11.52 2.07
CA HIS A 776 17.45 10.79 1.52
C HIS A 776 18.67 11.70 1.48
N GLU A 777 19.87 11.13 1.65
CA GLU A 777 21.11 11.89 1.46
C GLU A 777 21.19 12.38 0.01
N ALA A 778 21.51 13.67 -0.15
CA ALA A 778 21.76 14.25 -1.45
C ALA A 778 23.10 13.73 -1.98
N LEU A 779 23.10 13.30 -3.24
CA LEU A 779 24.31 12.80 -3.91
C LEU A 779 25.09 13.96 -4.52
N ASP A 780 26.33 14.18 -4.10
CA ASP A 780 27.32 14.92 -4.89
C ASP A 780 28.21 13.96 -5.70
N ASP A 781 28.96 14.49 -6.67
CA ASP A 781 29.84 13.67 -7.51
C ASP A 781 30.89 12.91 -6.69
N THR A 782 31.33 13.45 -5.56
CA THR A 782 32.32 12.80 -4.68
C THR A 782 31.71 11.61 -3.94
N LEU A 783 30.49 11.73 -3.44
CA LEU A 783 29.76 10.68 -2.76
C LEU A 783 29.30 9.59 -3.73
N ARG A 784 28.80 9.96 -4.92
CA ARG A 784 28.49 8.98 -5.98
C ARG A 784 29.73 8.18 -6.36
N LEU A 785 30.85 8.87 -6.57
CA LEU A 785 32.10 8.24 -6.93
C LEU A 785 32.62 7.34 -5.79
N ALA A 786 32.49 7.76 -4.53
CA ALA A 786 32.86 6.94 -3.38
C ALA A 786 32.00 5.67 -3.25
N LYS A 787 30.67 5.77 -3.43
CA LYS A 787 29.77 4.60 -3.41
C LYS A 787 30.03 3.66 -4.60
N ALA A 788 30.21 4.21 -5.81
CA ALA A 788 30.58 3.44 -7.00
C ALA A 788 31.95 2.75 -6.83
N LYS A 789 32.91 3.43 -6.19
CA LYS A 789 34.20 2.85 -5.83
C LYS A 789 34.06 1.66 -4.89
N ALA A 790 33.25 1.75 -3.85
CA ALA A 790 33.00 0.63 -2.94
C ALA A 790 32.39 -0.58 -3.68
N ILE A 791 31.47 -0.36 -4.62
CA ILE A 791 30.90 -1.42 -5.47
C ILE A 791 31.99 -2.07 -6.32
N ALA A 792 32.79 -1.25 -7.01
CA ALA A 792 33.89 -1.72 -7.84
C ALA A 792 34.94 -2.48 -7.01
N GLU A 793 35.27 -2.01 -5.81
CA GLU A 793 36.15 -2.69 -4.86
C GLU A 793 35.59 -4.04 -4.43
N SER A 794 34.30 -4.13 -4.12
CA SER A 794 33.63 -5.38 -3.74
C SER A 794 33.60 -6.40 -4.90
N ILE A 795 33.31 -5.95 -6.12
CA ILE A 795 33.36 -6.81 -7.31
C ILE A 795 34.79 -7.28 -7.56
N VAL A 796 35.78 -6.39 -7.44
CA VAL A 796 37.18 -6.78 -7.50
C VAL A 796 37.47 -7.79 -6.40
N GLU A 797 37.08 -7.56 -5.15
CA GLU A 797 37.27 -8.48 -4.02
C GLU A 797 36.74 -9.89 -4.31
N GLY A 798 35.51 -10.00 -4.83
CA GLY A 798 34.89 -11.27 -5.24
C GLY A 798 35.43 -11.87 -6.55
N TYR A 799 36.19 -11.11 -7.35
CA TYR A 799 36.71 -11.59 -8.63
C TYR A 799 37.84 -12.60 -8.42
N ARG A 800 37.62 -13.82 -8.94
CA ARG A 800 38.63 -14.89 -8.97
C ARG A 800 39.42 -14.83 -10.28
N ALA A 801 40.65 -14.32 -10.21
CA ALA A 801 41.55 -14.27 -11.36
C ALA A 801 42.08 -15.67 -11.76
N THR A 802 42.29 -15.87 -13.05
CA THR A 802 42.87 -17.08 -13.66
C THR A 802 43.91 -16.67 -14.72
N ASN A 803 44.71 -17.62 -15.22
CA ASN A 803 45.67 -17.36 -16.30
C ASN A 803 45.00 -16.83 -17.59
N SER A 804 43.69 -17.02 -17.75
CA SER A 804 42.91 -16.55 -18.90
C SER A 804 42.03 -15.33 -18.60
N SER A 805 42.16 -14.73 -17.41
CA SER A 805 41.42 -13.52 -17.06
C SER A 805 41.74 -12.39 -18.05
N GLY A 806 40.71 -11.70 -18.51
CA GLY A 806 40.84 -10.64 -19.51
C GLY A 806 40.25 -9.32 -19.03
N LYS A 807 40.83 -8.20 -19.51
CA LYS A 807 40.36 -6.84 -19.24
C LYS A 807 38.85 -6.69 -19.47
N ALA A 808 38.36 -7.14 -20.63
CA ALA A 808 36.97 -6.96 -21.05
C ALA A 808 35.96 -7.69 -20.13
N GLU A 809 36.33 -8.86 -19.60
CA GLU A 809 35.47 -9.62 -18.70
C GLU A 809 35.27 -8.87 -17.38
N LEU A 810 36.37 -8.38 -16.79
CA LEU A 810 36.32 -7.64 -15.53
C LEU A 810 35.62 -6.29 -15.71
N GLU A 811 35.91 -5.57 -16.79
CA GLU A 811 35.26 -4.29 -17.09
C GLU A 811 33.74 -4.47 -17.28
N TYR A 812 33.30 -5.53 -17.95
CA TYR A 812 31.89 -5.88 -18.07
C TYR A 812 31.24 -6.12 -16.71
N LYS A 813 31.88 -6.91 -15.82
CA LYS A 813 31.36 -7.18 -14.48
C LYS A 813 31.21 -5.91 -13.65
N ILE A 814 32.18 -4.99 -13.73
CA ILE A 814 32.14 -3.72 -13.00
C ILE A 814 31.02 -2.84 -13.54
N LYS A 815 30.93 -2.66 -14.87
CA LYS A 815 29.86 -1.88 -15.51
C LYS A 815 28.48 -2.45 -15.20
N ALA A 816 28.33 -3.78 -15.23
CA ALA A 816 27.09 -4.44 -14.87
C ALA A 816 26.71 -4.19 -13.41
N GLY A 817 27.63 -4.39 -12.46
CA GLY A 817 27.35 -4.17 -11.04
C GLY A 817 27.05 -2.71 -10.67
N LEU A 818 27.74 -1.76 -11.31
CA LEU A 818 27.41 -0.32 -11.17
C LEU A 818 26.01 -0.02 -11.71
N SER A 819 25.67 -0.57 -12.88
CA SER A 819 24.35 -0.39 -13.49
C SER A 819 23.22 -1.02 -12.68
N GLU A 820 23.42 -2.24 -12.16
CA GLU A 820 22.46 -2.94 -11.29
C GLU A 820 22.24 -2.18 -9.98
N SER A 821 23.26 -1.47 -9.50
CA SER A 821 23.21 -0.64 -8.30
C SER A 821 22.76 0.81 -8.56
N GLY A 822 22.37 1.14 -9.80
CA GLY A 822 21.84 2.47 -10.16
C GLY A 822 22.88 3.55 -10.49
N TYR A 823 24.18 3.22 -10.52
CA TYR A 823 25.28 4.16 -10.82
C TYR A 823 25.60 4.22 -12.33
N THR A 824 24.58 4.35 -13.17
CA THR A 824 24.75 4.36 -14.64
C THR A 824 25.46 5.61 -15.18
N ASN A 825 25.55 6.66 -14.38
CA ASN A 825 26.28 7.89 -14.67
C ASN A 825 27.76 7.86 -14.23
N VAL A 826 28.22 6.74 -13.64
CA VAL A 826 29.63 6.51 -13.35
C VAL A 826 30.22 5.68 -14.47
N THR A 827 31.19 6.24 -15.17
CA THR A 827 31.95 5.48 -16.16
C THR A 827 33.06 4.71 -15.45
N ALA A 828 33.29 3.47 -15.88
CA ALA A 828 34.36 2.62 -15.38
C ALA A 828 35.20 2.13 -16.57
N GLU A 829 36.50 2.33 -16.50
CA GLU A 829 37.44 1.81 -17.49
C GLU A 829 38.55 1.03 -16.77
N VAL A 830 38.77 -0.22 -17.18
CA VAL A 830 39.89 -1.01 -16.68
C VAL A 830 41.11 -0.62 -17.51
N ASN A 831 42.10 0.05 -16.93
CA ASN A 831 43.23 0.59 -17.68
C ASN A 831 44.33 -0.46 -17.87
N GLU A 832 45.37 -0.38 -17.04
CA GLU A 832 46.44 -1.38 -16.95
C GLU A 832 45.83 -2.66 -16.38
N PHE A 833 45.73 -3.75 -17.15
CA PHE A 833 45.35 -5.07 -16.63
C PHE A 833 46.35 -6.11 -17.13
N THR A 834 47.24 -6.51 -16.23
CA THR A 834 48.33 -7.43 -16.53
C THR A 834 48.12 -8.74 -15.79
N VAL A 835 48.16 -9.84 -16.52
CA VAL A 835 48.15 -11.19 -15.93
C VAL A 835 49.54 -11.78 -16.04
N THR A 836 50.15 -12.06 -14.88
CA THR A 836 51.31 -12.93 -14.75
C THR A 836 50.80 -14.35 -14.53
N PRO A 837 50.99 -15.28 -15.47
CA PRO A 837 50.44 -16.63 -15.35
C PRO A 837 50.99 -17.36 -14.13
N ALA A 838 50.12 -18.08 -13.42
CA ALA A 838 50.53 -19.06 -12.43
C ALA A 838 51.16 -20.27 -13.11
N THR A 839 52.17 -20.83 -12.47
CA THR A 839 52.81 -22.10 -12.85
C THR A 839 52.60 -23.12 -11.74
N ALA A 840 53.08 -24.36 -11.89
CA ALA A 840 53.06 -25.29 -10.76
C ALA A 840 54.04 -24.91 -9.63
N SER A 841 55.10 -24.15 -9.93
CA SER A 841 56.12 -23.77 -8.94
C SER A 841 55.85 -22.41 -8.30
N ALA A 842 55.17 -21.50 -8.99
CA ALA A 842 54.90 -20.14 -8.53
C ALA A 842 53.43 -19.75 -8.73
N GLU A 843 52.90 -18.98 -7.78
CA GLU A 843 51.60 -18.33 -7.94
C GLU A 843 51.71 -17.28 -9.05
N GLY A 844 50.61 -17.10 -9.78
CA GLY A 844 50.46 -16.00 -10.72
C GLY A 844 49.82 -14.79 -10.07
N SER A 845 49.66 -13.73 -10.83
CA SER A 845 48.95 -12.54 -10.37
C SER A 845 48.16 -11.88 -11.50
N ALA A 846 47.07 -11.21 -11.15
CA ALA A 846 46.42 -10.23 -12.01
C ALA A 846 46.47 -8.88 -11.30
N THR A 847 47.16 -7.91 -11.92
CA THR A 847 47.34 -6.57 -11.39
C THR A 847 46.79 -5.52 -12.33
N GLY A 848 46.32 -4.42 -11.78
CA GLY A 848 45.79 -3.36 -12.61
C GLY A 848 45.12 -2.22 -11.89
N THR A 849 44.52 -1.33 -12.67
CA THR A 849 43.74 -0.20 -12.17
C THR A 849 42.43 -0.04 -12.93
N ILE A 850 41.40 0.39 -12.21
CA ILE A 850 40.10 0.78 -12.76
C ILE A 850 39.95 2.26 -12.49
N THR A 851 39.80 3.07 -13.52
CA THR A 851 39.42 4.47 -13.35
C THR A 851 37.91 4.57 -13.35
N LEU A 852 37.40 5.21 -12.31
CA LEU A 852 36.00 5.59 -12.18
C LEU A 852 35.90 7.10 -12.39
N VAL A 853 34.93 7.55 -13.19
CA VAL A 853 34.65 8.97 -13.40
C VAL A 853 33.17 9.24 -13.21
N CYS A 854 32.86 10.24 -12.39
CA CYS A 854 31.52 10.77 -12.18
C CYS A 854 31.58 12.30 -12.27
N GLY A 855 30.94 12.87 -13.31
CA GLY A 855 31.04 14.29 -13.61
C GLY A 855 32.50 14.74 -13.71
N ARG A 856 32.90 15.67 -12.83
CA ARG A 856 34.27 16.24 -12.79
C ARG A 856 35.21 15.54 -11.81
N LYS A 857 34.74 14.49 -11.13
CA LYS A 857 35.52 13.75 -10.14
C LYS A 857 35.96 12.41 -10.74
N SER A 858 37.16 11.97 -10.38
CA SER A 858 37.70 10.67 -10.77
C SER A 858 38.43 10.01 -9.60
N ASP A 859 38.33 8.69 -9.49
CA ASP A 859 39.03 7.90 -8.50
C ASP A 859 39.48 6.56 -9.13
N ILE A 860 40.35 5.83 -8.44
CA ILE A 860 40.97 4.60 -8.92
C ILE A 860 40.71 3.46 -7.92
N VAL A 861 40.33 2.31 -8.46
CA VAL A 861 40.34 1.02 -7.76
C VAL A 861 41.54 0.20 -8.23
N ARG A 862 42.32 -0.33 -7.28
CA ARG A 862 43.45 -1.20 -7.61
C ARG A 862 43.01 -2.66 -7.69
N ILE A 863 43.44 -3.32 -8.75
CA ILE A 863 43.29 -4.76 -8.93
C ILE A 863 44.58 -5.40 -8.44
N ASN A 864 44.46 -6.27 -7.45
CA ASN A 864 45.57 -7.09 -6.98
C ASN A 864 45.05 -8.47 -6.59
N LYS A 865 45.22 -9.45 -7.49
CA LYS A 865 44.73 -10.81 -7.30
C LYS A 865 45.83 -11.83 -7.46
N THR A 866 45.89 -12.77 -6.53
CA THR A 866 46.72 -13.96 -6.64
C THR A 866 46.01 -15.01 -7.48
N ILE A 867 46.71 -15.57 -8.45
CA ILE A 867 46.27 -16.75 -9.19
C ILE A 867 46.98 -17.95 -8.56
N ALA A 868 46.21 -18.85 -7.96
CA ALA A 868 46.77 -20.02 -7.27
C ALA A 868 47.64 -20.86 -8.22
N LYS A 869 48.66 -21.51 -7.65
CA LYS A 869 49.54 -22.43 -8.41
C LYS A 869 48.73 -23.50 -9.13
N LEU A 870 49.22 -23.93 -10.29
CA LEU A 870 48.64 -25.04 -11.03
C LEU A 870 48.91 -26.35 -10.28
N THR A 871 47.97 -26.79 -9.43
CA THR A 871 48.10 -28.03 -8.64
C THR A 871 47.65 -29.26 -9.45
N GLU A 872 48.64 -29.97 -10.00
CA GLU A 872 48.59 -31.31 -10.61
C GLU A 872 47.62 -31.52 -11.80
N THR A 873 48.00 -32.47 -12.67
CA THR A 873 47.17 -32.88 -13.81
C THR A 873 45.83 -33.44 -13.33
N LYS A 874 44.73 -32.75 -13.64
CA LYS A 874 43.37 -33.12 -13.20
C LYS A 874 42.40 -33.18 -14.37
N ILE A 875 41.50 -34.16 -14.33
CA ILE A 875 40.40 -34.31 -15.29
C ILE A 875 39.09 -34.28 -14.52
N LEU A 876 38.19 -33.37 -14.90
CA LEU A 876 36.91 -33.19 -14.23
C LEU A 876 35.79 -33.02 -15.25
N PHE A 877 34.70 -33.76 -15.10
CA PHE A 877 33.47 -33.49 -15.85
C PHE A 877 32.81 -32.23 -15.28
N LEU A 878 32.66 -31.19 -16.10
CA LEU A 878 31.97 -29.95 -15.73
C LEU A 878 30.46 -30.07 -15.92
N SER A 879 30.04 -30.88 -16.88
CA SER A 879 28.64 -31.14 -17.22
C SER A 879 28.49 -32.53 -17.84
N ASP A 880 27.29 -32.82 -18.37
CA ASP A 880 27.01 -34.05 -19.12
C ASP A 880 27.73 -34.10 -20.49
N LYS A 881 28.29 -32.98 -20.96
CA LYS A 881 28.94 -32.84 -22.27
C LYS A 881 30.34 -32.25 -22.25
N GLU A 882 30.78 -31.67 -21.14
CA GLU A 882 32.06 -30.96 -21.04
C GLU A 882 32.99 -31.59 -20.02
N VAL A 883 34.26 -31.72 -20.41
CA VAL A 883 35.34 -32.20 -19.55
C VAL A 883 36.45 -31.16 -19.52
N ARG A 884 36.85 -30.75 -18.32
CA ARG A 884 38.01 -29.90 -18.09
C ARG A 884 39.23 -30.74 -17.83
N VAL A 885 40.31 -30.44 -18.55
CA VAL A 885 41.64 -30.98 -18.30
C VAL A 885 42.56 -29.86 -17.88
N SER A 886 43.21 -30.04 -16.74
CA SER A 886 44.23 -29.14 -16.19
C SER A 886 45.57 -29.81 -16.37
N LEU A 887 46.55 -29.11 -16.94
CA LEU A 887 47.87 -29.68 -17.24
C LEU A 887 49.00 -28.72 -16.87
N ASN A 888 50.05 -29.27 -16.26
CA ASN A 888 51.29 -28.57 -15.92
C ASN A 888 52.43 -28.83 -16.93
N ASP A 889 52.09 -29.00 -18.19
CA ASP A 889 53.03 -29.38 -19.26
C ASP A 889 52.53 -28.79 -20.59
N THR A 890 53.40 -28.79 -21.59
CA THR A 890 53.13 -28.27 -22.94
C THR A 890 53.20 -29.39 -23.98
N GLY A 891 52.77 -29.08 -25.20
CA GLY A 891 52.76 -29.99 -26.34
C GLY A 891 51.40 -30.63 -26.61
N GLU A 892 51.37 -31.47 -27.63
CA GLU A 892 50.17 -32.23 -28.00
C GLU A 892 49.97 -33.41 -27.05
N LYS A 893 48.81 -33.47 -26.43
CA LYS A 893 48.40 -34.50 -25.47
C LYS A 893 47.11 -35.15 -25.93
N TYR A 894 46.68 -36.21 -25.25
CA TYR A 894 45.49 -36.96 -25.63
C TYR A 894 44.55 -37.15 -24.45
N VAL A 895 43.27 -36.90 -24.68
CA VAL A 895 42.20 -37.25 -23.74
C VAL A 895 41.42 -38.41 -24.30
N ILE A 896 41.36 -39.49 -23.52
CA ILE A 896 40.72 -40.74 -23.91
C ILE A 896 39.41 -40.87 -23.16
N PHE A 897 38.31 -40.86 -23.89
CA PHE A 897 36.99 -41.16 -23.37
C PHE A 897 36.70 -42.65 -23.54
N ALA A 898 36.15 -43.28 -22.51
CA ALA A 898 35.78 -44.68 -22.50
C ALA A 898 34.40 -44.86 -21.85
N GLU A 899 33.45 -45.39 -22.61
CA GLU A 899 32.12 -45.75 -22.10
C GLU A 899 32.08 -47.24 -21.79
N TYR A 900 31.63 -47.59 -20.59
CA TYR A 900 31.49 -48.97 -20.14
C TYR A 900 30.02 -49.35 -19.93
N GLU A 901 29.73 -50.62 -20.18
CA GLU A 901 28.47 -51.29 -19.82
C GLU A 901 28.81 -52.42 -18.83
N GLY A 902 28.57 -52.15 -17.54
CA GLY A 902 29.17 -52.95 -16.46
C GLY A 902 30.70 -52.84 -16.48
N GLU A 903 31.39 -53.97 -16.51
CA GLU A 903 32.86 -54.02 -16.64
C GLU A 903 33.34 -54.08 -18.10
N LYS A 904 32.43 -54.20 -19.08
CA LYS A 904 32.82 -54.29 -20.49
C LYS A 904 32.96 -52.91 -21.13
N LEU A 905 34.10 -52.67 -21.78
CA LEU A 905 34.32 -51.48 -22.59
C LEU A 905 33.41 -51.51 -23.82
N LYS A 906 32.52 -50.52 -23.94
CA LYS A 906 31.54 -50.42 -25.03
C LYS A 906 32.10 -49.68 -26.25
N ARG A 907 32.76 -48.54 -26.01
CA ARG A 907 33.42 -47.74 -27.05
C ARG A 907 34.41 -46.77 -26.42
N THR A 908 35.38 -46.34 -27.23
CA THR A 908 36.38 -45.34 -26.88
C THR A 908 36.48 -44.24 -27.92
N ALA A 909 36.96 -43.08 -27.51
CA ALA A 909 37.32 -41.98 -28.40
C ALA A 909 38.57 -41.29 -27.86
N ILE A 910 39.43 -40.82 -28.76
CA ILE A 910 40.66 -40.10 -28.41
C ILE A 910 40.54 -38.71 -29.01
N VAL A 911 40.70 -37.69 -28.17
CA VAL A 911 40.68 -36.29 -28.58
C VAL A 911 42.07 -35.70 -28.33
N PRO A 912 42.80 -35.29 -29.39
CA PRO A 912 44.06 -34.58 -29.23
C PRO A 912 43.80 -33.18 -28.71
N VAL A 913 44.64 -32.74 -27.78
CA VAL A 913 44.57 -31.43 -27.16
C VAL A 913 45.97 -30.86 -27.03
N THR A 914 46.22 -29.77 -27.75
CA THR A 914 47.52 -29.09 -27.71
C THR A 914 47.53 -28.06 -26.58
N PHE A 915 48.48 -28.14 -25.66
CA PHE A 915 48.74 -27.11 -24.67
C PHE A 915 49.97 -26.31 -25.11
N ASN A 916 49.75 -25.08 -25.58
CA ASN A 916 50.85 -24.19 -25.97
C ASN A 916 51.58 -23.63 -24.73
N GLU A 917 50.90 -23.62 -23.59
CA GLU A 917 51.41 -23.27 -22.27
C GLU A 917 50.68 -24.11 -21.20
N PRO A 918 51.25 -24.29 -20.00
CA PRO A 918 50.55 -24.94 -18.89
C PRO A 918 49.23 -24.23 -18.55
N GLY A 919 48.13 -24.97 -18.41
CA GLY A 919 46.82 -24.36 -18.20
C GLY A 919 45.66 -25.36 -18.20
N GLU A 920 44.43 -24.81 -18.24
CA GLU A 920 43.20 -25.59 -18.32
C GLU A 920 42.58 -25.50 -19.72
N LYS A 921 42.04 -26.61 -20.22
CA LYS A 921 41.21 -26.63 -21.44
C LYS A 921 39.92 -27.40 -21.20
N THR A 922 38.81 -26.82 -21.63
CA THR A 922 37.52 -27.51 -21.71
C THR A 922 37.40 -28.21 -23.06
N ILE A 923 37.02 -29.48 -23.02
CA ILE A 923 36.89 -30.37 -24.16
C ILE A 923 35.45 -30.88 -24.18
N LEU A 924 34.81 -30.79 -25.35
CA LEU A 924 33.50 -31.37 -25.55
C LEU A 924 33.62 -32.88 -25.76
N LEU A 925 32.67 -33.63 -25.21
CA LEU A 925 32.52 -35.04 -25.54
C LEU A 925 32.29 -35.22 -27.05
N PRO A 926 32.77 -36.33 -27.64
CA PRO A 926 32.52 -36.63 -29.05
C PRO A 926 31.04 -36.59 -29.40
N SER A 927 30.73 -36.22 -30.64
CA SER A 927 29.34 -36.12 -31.10
C SER A 927 28.55 -37.41 -30.83
N GLY A 928 27.38 -37.28 -30.21
CA GLY A 928 26.52 -38.41 -29.80
C GLY A 928 26.89 -39.07 -28.46
N TRP A 929 27.83 -38.51 -27.70
CA TRP A 929 28.15 -38.95 -26.34
C TRP A 929 27.56 -37.98 -25.30
N THR A 930 27.03 -38.51 -24.21
CA THR A 930 26.50 -37.74 -23.07
C THR A 930 26.70 -38.55 -21.80
N LYS A 931 27.21 -37.92 -20.74
CA LYS A 931 27.33 -38.54 -19.43
C LYS A 931 25.99 -38.50 -18.72
N THR A 932 25.46 -39.67 -18.40
CA THR A 932 24.22 -39.85 -17.65
C THR A 932 24.50 -40.60 -16.37
N THR A 933 23.54 -40.69 -15.47
CA THR A 933 23.65 -41.56 -14.28
C THR A 933 23.62 -43.06 -14.64
N ALA A 934 23.22 -43.43 -15.86
CA ALA A 934 23.04 -44.82 -16.28
C ALA A 934 24.25 -45.42 -17.02
N ASN A 935 25.17 -44.60 -17.55
CA ASN A 935 26.37 -45.08 -18.25
C ASN A 935 27.65 -44.79 -17.46
N ALA A 936 28.58 -45.75 -17.45
CA ALA A 936 29.88 -45.60 -16.80
C ALA A 936 30.87 -44.95 -17.78
N LEU A 937 30.74 -43.63 -17.97
CA LEU A 937 31.65 -42.85 -18.81
C LEU A 937 32.86 -42.35 -18.00
N ARG A 938 34.07 -42.65 -18.47
CA ARG A 938 35.35 -42.24 -17.89
C ARG A 938 36.18 -41.44 -18.88
N ALA A 939 37.04 -40.57 -18.35
CA ALA A 939 38.00 -39.78 -19.13
C ALA A 939 39.39 -39.95 -18.53
N PHE A 940 40.38 -40.16 -19.39
CA PHE A 940 41.79 -40.36 -19.02
C PHE A 940 42.65 -39.37 -19.79
N PHE A 941 43.76 -38.95 -19.18
CA PHE A 941 44.71 -38.01 -19.77
C PHE A 941 46.01 -38.76 -20.04
N TRP A 942 46.59 -38.54 -21.21
CA TRP A 942 47.79 -39.25 -21.64
C TRP A 942 48.78 -38.35 -22.39
N ASN A 943 50.07 -38.56 -22.14
CA ASN A 943 51.13 -37.72 -22.68
C ASN A 943 51.49 -38.01 -24.14
N SER A 944 51.47 -39.27 -24.56
CA SER A 944 51.75 -39.71 -25.94
C SER A 944 51.08 -41.06 -26.22
N LEU A 945 50.55 -41.26 -27.43
CA LEU A 945 49.96 -42.55 -27.83
C LEU A 945 50.99 -43.67 -27.99
N GLU A 946 52.29 -43.35 -28.10
CA GLU A 946 53.35 -44.35 -28.17
C GLU A 946 53.54 -45.10 -26.84
N ASP A 947 53.31 -44.42 -25.71
CA ASP A 947 53.42 -44.98 -24.35
C ASP A 947 52.23 -45.86 -23.93
N ILE A 948 51.14 -45.88 -24.70
CA ILE A 948 49.97 -46.72 -24.44
C ILE A 948 50.23 -48.18 -24.85
N ARG A 949 51.04 -48.39 -25.91
CA ARG A 949 51.25 -49.72 -26.51
C ARG A 949 51.87 -50.76 -25.54
N PRO A 950 52.82 -50.42 -24.64
CA PRO A 950 53.33 -51.37 -23.64
C PRO A 950 52.33 -51.69 -22.52
N LEU A 951 51.41 -50.79 -22.19
CA LEU A 951 50.45 -50.93 -21.09
C LEU A 951 49.17 -51.69 -21.50
N CYS A 952 48.78 -51.62 -22.77
CA CYS A 952 47.70 -52.45 -23.32
C CYS A 952 48.12 -53.91 -23.57
N GLY A 953 49.43 -54.22 -23.62
CA GLY A 953 49.96 -55.58 -23.79
C GLY A 953 49.74 -56.52 -22.59
N ASN A 954 49.36 -55.99 -21.43
CA ASN A 954 48.98 -56.76 -20.24
C ASN A 954 47.55 -56.45 -19.75
N ALA A 955 46.77 -55.71 -20.53
CA ALA A 955 45.39 -55.34 -20.20
C ALA A 955 44.43 -55.78 -21.32
N ALA A 956 44.33 -57.10 -21.52
CA ALA A 956 43.10 -57.70 -21.98
C ALA A 956 42.20 -57.97 -20.76
N ARG A 957 41.56 -56.92 -20.25
CA ARG A 957 40.32 -56.92 -19.46
C ARG A 957 39.75 -55.52 -19.36
#